data_AF-A0A5C7EY93-F1
#
_entry.id   AF-A0A5C7EY93-F1
#
_cell.length_a   1.000
_cell.length_b   1.000
_cell.length_c   1.000
_cell.angle_alpha   90.00
_cell.angle_beta   90.00
_cell.angle_gamma   90.00
#
_symmetry.space_group_name_H-M   'P 1'
#
loop_
_entity.id
_entity.type
_entity.pdbx_description
1 polymer ?
#
loop_
_entity_poly.entity_id
_entity_poly.type
_entity_poly.pdbx_seq_one_letter_code
_entity_poly.pdbx_strand_id
1 'polypeptide(L)'
;MNDGAFQATGVPTAAVRSALAERLSREIEGEVLFDAFSRGRYSTDASIYQIEPVGVVVPKSEADAARALDIAADLGVPVLPRGGGTSQCGQTVGEALVIDHSKYLREIIEFDPEARTVTVQPGVVLDHLNAFLRPHGLWYPVDVSTAAQATLGGMAGNNSCGARSLAYGNMVHNVLAVEALLASGERLTFGPVPAAGEPIEGPAAYRRLVETVRALYRQEREEIAKRVPKVMRRVAGYNLDMAADEGPFNMAHLLVGSEGTLAYFQRLKLKLASLPPHKTLGVVHFASFYKAMEATQHIVKLEPAAVELVDRTMIELAREMAQFRDTVKQFIRGEPEAILLVEFAGEDRAEQLARLRQLAELLADLGFPGAVVEVTEARLQKDVWEVRKAGLNIMMSMKGDGKPVSFIEDCAVPLEHLADYTERLTRVFEKHGTRGTWYAHASVGCLHVRPVLNMKSEEGARKMRAIAEEACALVKEYKGSYSGEHGDGLVRSEWIEPVYGPRLTRAFEALKRAFDPRGLMNPGKIVHPPPMDDRTLFRYKPGYRTIPLETVLDWSEHEAGERLGPGGGFAQAVEMCNNNGHCRKFDAGLMCPSYRVTRDEQHSTRGRANTLRLALSGQLGPDAFTSKEMYETLALCISCKGCKRECPTGVDMARMKIEFLYHYHQQHPRSLKERLVAHLPRYAPWAARLAPLANLRDRVPALARLSERLLGFSARRSWPQWHRDFFRGPREVPADGVAVPAPVGRRGNPATGEGKGPSPLPRGDGAPHPAGNARLRGRIPKGAPAPRSGAPADGVAVPALAGEVVLLPDTFNTYFEPENLRSALRVLAAAGYRVTVAAPLEGSRPLCCGRTYLAAGMVEEAREEARRLLAALKPFVQRGMAVVGLEPSCLLTLRDELPAMLPGAEAKALARQALLFEEFLVREQGAGRLELSFGSLKASRALVHGHCHQKAFGALPSVVEILKMIPGLEVETIESSCCGMAGAFGFDAAHIDLSLRMAEAALLPAVRAAGPDTLVVADGTSCRHQIRDGAGRTALHAARVLEQALLAPQP
;
A
#
# COMPACT_ATOMS: atom_id res chain seq x y z
N MET A 1 -7.80 23.21 49.42
CA MET A 1 -8.04 22.03 50.28
C MET A 1 -8.44 20.88 49.37
N ASN A 2 -7.61 19.83 49.39
CA ASN A 2 -7.43 18.76 48.40
C ASN A 2 -7.10 19.20 46.97
N ASP A 3 -5.81 19.48 46.77
CA ASP A 3 -5.14 19.40 45.46
C ASP A 3 -5.24 17.95 44.98
N GLY A 4 -6.33 17.64 44.27
CA GLY A 4 -6.52 16.37 43.57
C GLY A 4 -5.51 16.29 42.43
N ALA A 5 -4.28 15.92 42.75
CA ALA A 5 -3.29 15.51 41.75
C ALA A 5 -3.96 14.47 40.85
N PHE A 6 -3.93 14.71 39.54
CA PHE A 6 -4.24 13.71 38.52
C PHE A 6 -3.39 12.48 38.83
N GLN A 7 -3.95 11.49 39.55
CA GLN A 7 -3.27 10.22 39.69
C GLN A 7 -3.31 9.62 38.30
N ALA A 8 -2.15 9.52 37.65
CA ALA A 8 -1.99 8.71 36.46
C ALA A 8 -2.65 7.37 36.76
N THR A 9 -3.76 7.06 36.08
CA THR A 9 -4.47 5.80 36.27
C THR A 9 -3.44 4.71 36.01
N GLY A 10 -3.00 4.03 37.07
CA GLY A 10 -2.00 2.98 36.96
C GLY A 10 -2.48 1.90 35.99
N VAL A 11 -1.54 1.12 35.45
CA VAL A 11 -1.81 -0.07 34.63
C VAL A 11 -2.97 -0.86 35.25
N PRO A 12 -4.08 -1.07 34.52
CA PRO A 12 -5.18 -1.89 35.03
C PRO A 12 -4.66 -3.26 35.43
N THR A 13 -4.95 -3.67 36.67
CA THR A 13 -4.52 -4.97 37.18
C THR A 13 -5.07 -6.09 36.30
N ALA A 14 -4.43 -7.27 36.32
CA ALA A 14 -4.92 -8.43 35.59
C ALA A 14 -6.40 -8.77 35.92
N ALA A 15 -6.80 -8.57 37.19
CA ALA A 15 -8.17 -8.75 37.63
C ALA A 15 -9.14 -7.75 36.98
N VAL A 16 -8.79 -6.46 36.94
CA VAL A 16 -9.60 -5.42 36.27
C VAL A 16 -9.72 -5.72 34.78
N ARG A 17 -8.62 -6.15 34.14
CA ARG A 17 -8.62 -6.52 32.72
C ARG A 17 -9.54 -7.72 32.44
N SER A 18 -9.52 -8.76 33.28
CA SER A 18 -10.43 -9.91 33.15
C SER A 18 -11.89 -9.48 33.32
N ALA A 19 -12.20 -8.71 34.37
CA ALA A 19 -13.55 -8.22 34.62
C ALA A 19 -14.07 -7.33 33.48
N LEU A 20 -13.21 -6.49 32.90
CA LEU A 20 -13.54 -5.68 31.74
C LEU A 20 -13.89 -6.57 30.52
N ALA A 21 -13.03 -7.54 30.19
CA ALA A 21 -13.25 -8.46 29.07
C ALA A 21 -14.55 -9.26 29.22
N GLU A 22 -14.83 -9.78 30.43
CA GLU A 22 -16.02 -10.55 30.74
C GLU A 22 -17.30 -9.70 30.65
N ARG A 23 -17.31 -8.49 31.24
CA ARG A 23 -18.47 -7.59 31.15
C ARG A 23 -18.74 -7.18 29.71
N LEU A 24 -17.71 -6.77 28.97
CA LEU A 24 -17.86 -6.39 27.56
C LEU A 24 -18.45 -7.54 26.76
N SER A 25 -17.87 -8.75 26.86
CA SER A 25 -18.34 -9.92 26.10
C SER A 25 -19.79 -10.31 26.39
N ARG A 26 -20.33 -9.94 27.55
CA ARG A 26 -21.72 -10.20 27.95
C ARG A 26 -22.67 -9.08 27.53
N GLU A 27 -22.22 -7.83 27.53
CA GLU A 27 -23.09 -6.65 27.47
C GLU A 27 -23.07 -5.94 26.11
N ILE A 28 -22.20 -6.31 25.16
CA ILE A 28 -22.15 -5.74 23.80
C ILE A 28 -22.20 -6.82 22.72
N GLU A 29 -22.66 -6.45 21.53
CA GLU A 29 -22.66 -7.35 20.35
C GLU A 29 -21.38 -7.27 19.51
N GLY A 30 -20.61 -6.21 19.73
CA GLY A 30 -19.32 -5.94 19.10
C GLY A 30 -18.24 -6.98 19.39
N GLU A 31 -17.13 -6.89 18.67
CA GLU A 31 -15.99 -7.79 18.88
C GLU A 31 -15.19 -7.32 20.09
N VAL A 32 -14.87 -8.25 21.00
CA VAL A 32 -14.12 -8.00 22.24
C VAL A 32 -12.80 -8.75 22.16
N LEU A 33 -11.69 -8.03 22.01
CA LEU A 33 -10.38 -8.60 21.69
C LEU A 33 -9.36 -8.29 22.79
N PHE A 34 -9.05 -9.30 23.59
CA PHE A 34 -8.12 -9.20 24.73
C PHE A 34 -6.91 -10.14 24.63
N ASP A 35 -6.84 -10.97 23.59
CA ASP A 35 -5.68 -11.82 23.34
C ASP A 35 -4.45 -10.99 22.90
N ALA A 36 -3.26 -11.55 23.11
CA ALA A 36 -1.99 -10.86 22.85
C ALA A 36 -1.81 -10.48 21.37
N PHE A 37 -2.30 -11.31 20.43
CA PHE A 37 -2.16 -11.04 18.99
C PHE A 37 -3.02 -9.84 18.60
N SER A 38 -4.26 -9.78 19.06
CA SER A 38 -5.16 -8.66 18.81
C SER A 38 -4.67 -7.38 19.47
N ARG A 39 -4.33 -7.39 20.76
CA ARG A 39 -3.75 -6.23 21.46
C ARG A 39 -2.47 -5.76 20.76
N GLY A 40 -1.62 -6.68 20.34
CA GLY A 40 -0.41 -6.41 19.56
C GLY A 40 -0.68 -5.68 18.23
N ARG A 41 -1.70 -6.07 17.46
CA ARG A 41 -2.05 -5.39 16.18
C ARG A 41 -2.52 -3.95 16.36
N TYR A 42 -3.14 -3.65 17.50
CA TYR A 42 -3.61 -2.32 17.86
C TYR A 42 -2.59 -1.50 18.67
N SER A 43 -1.42 -2.06 18.97
CA SER A 43 -0.40 -1.37 19.77
C SER A 43 0.41 -0.33 19.00
N THR A 44 0.28 -0.25 17.67
CA THR A 44 1.02 0.68 16.82
C THR A 44 0.09 1.55 15.98
N ASP A 45 0.61 2.70 15.59
CA ASP A 45 0.18 3.51 14.45
C ASP A 45 1.39 3.85 13.58
N ALA A 46 1.29 4.88 12.74
CA ALA A 46 2.38 5.27 11.83
C ALA A 46 3.49 6.10 12.51
N SER A 47 3.38 6.34 13.82
CA SER A 47 4.42 7.00 14.62
C SER A 47 5.56 6.05 15.01
N ILE A 48 6.52 6.59 15.77
CA ILE A 48 7.61 5.82 16.37
C ILE A 48 7.20 5.02 17.60
N TYR A 49 5.96 5.16 18.09
CA TYR A 49 5.54 4.57 19.36
C TYR A 49 4.86 3.19 19.21
N GLN A 50 4.92 2.41 20.28
CA GLN A 50 4.16 1.19 20.47
C GLN A 50 3.74 1.05 21.94
N ILE A 51 2.45 1.18 22.18
CA ILE A 51 1.84 1.02 23.51
C ILE A 51 0.76 -0.04 23.40
N GLU A 52 0.91 -1.12 24.17
CA GLU A 52 -0.06 -2.21 24.15
C GLU A 52 -1.37 -1.76 24.84
N PRO A 53 -2.53 -1.89 24.18
CA PRO A 53 -3.80 -1.51 24.78
C PRO A 53 -4.19 -2.48 25.90
N VAL A 54 -5.12 -2.07 26.77
CA VAL A 54 -5.71 -2.95 27.80
C VAL A 54 -6.54 -4.05 27.12
N GLY A 55 -7.29 -3.67 26.10
CA GLY A 55 -8.10 -4.51 25.23
C GLY A 55 -8.63 -3.66 24.07
N VAL A 56 -9.29 -4.31 23.11
CA VAL A 56 -9.89 -3.64 21.95
C VAL A 56 -11.36 -4.03 21.82
N VAL A 57 -12.20 -3.05 21.53
CA VAL A 57 -13.61 -3.24 21.17
C VAL A 57 -13.81 -2.73 19.75
N VAL A 58 -14.45 -3.56 18.92
CA VAL A 58 -14.93 -3.15 17.59
C VAL A 58 -16.46 -3.14 17.65
N PRO A 59 -17.09 -2.00 18.00
CA PRO A 59 -18.53 -1.92 18.21
C PRO A 59 -19.28 -2.11 16.89
N LYS A 60 -20.39 -2.86 16.91
CA LYS A 60 -21.29 -2.99 15.76
C LYS A 60 -22.32 -1.88 15.68
N SER A 61 -22.62 -1.24 16.82
CA SER A 61 -23.59 -0.16 16.93
C SER A 61 -23.08 0.99 17.80
N GLU A 62 -23.70 2.17 17.68
CA GLU A 62 -23.43 3.30 18.58
C GLU A 62 -23.77 2.96 20.05
N ALA A 63 -24.71 2.01 20.27
CA ALA A 63 -25.07 1.51 21.59
C ALA A 63 -23.95 0.63 22.20
N ASP A 64 -23.31 -0.24 21.41
CA ASP A 64 -22.14 -1.00 21.85
C ASP A 64 -21.01 -0.07 22.31
N ALA A 65 -20.74 0.99 21.54
CA ALA A 65 -19.70 1.94 21.87
C ALA A 65 -20.01 2.72 23.16
N ALA A 66 -21.25 3.16 23.33
CA ALA A 66 -21.70 3.81 24.56
C ALA A 66 -21.58 2.86 25.77
N ARG A 67 -22.04 1.61 25.63
CA ARG A 67 -21.95 0.60 26.68
C ARG A 67 -20.49 0.27 27.05
N ALA A 68 -19.60 0.18 26.06
CA ALA A 68 -18.18 -0.04 26.30
C ALA A 68 -17.54 1.14 27.06
N LEU A 69 -17.93 2.38 26.73
CA LEU A 69 -17.52 3.58 27.45
C LEU A 69 -18.00 3.54 28.91
N ASP A 70 -19.27 3.19 29.15
CA ASP A 70 -19.86 3.07 30.48
C ASP A 70 -19.14 2.01 31.34
N ILE A 71 -18.87 0.82 30.78
CA ILE A 71 -18.18 -0.26 31.49
C ILE A 71 -16.73 0.16 31.83
N ALA A 72 -16.03 0.80 30.90
CA ALA A 72 -14.68 1.30 31.15
C ALA A 72 -14.68 2.39 32.24
N ALA A 73 -15.67 3.29 32.17
CA ALA A 73 -15.94 4.29 33.19
C ALA A 73 -16.18 3.67 34.58
N ASP A 74 -17.04 2.66 34.69
CA ASP A 74 -17.33 1.96 35.96
C ASP A 74 -16.07 1.34 36.57
N LEU A 75 -15.21 0.77 35.73
CA LEU A 75 -14.00 0.06 36.15
C LEU A 75 -12.76 0.98 36.27
N GLY A 76 -12.91 2.27 35.99
CA GLY A 76 -11.80 3.23 36.02
C GLY A 76 -10.73 2.97 34.96
N VAL A 77 -11.11 2.36 33.83
CA VAL A 77 -10.20 2.04 32.72
C VAL A 77 -10.20 3.17 31.71
N PRO A 78 -9.02 3.71 31.32
CA PRO A 78 -8.95 4.71 30.26
C PRO A 78 -9.48 4.20 28.93
N VAL A 79 -9.99 5.11 28.10
CA VAL A 79 -10.54 4.80 26.78
C VAL A 79 -9.80 5.58 25.69
N LEU A 80 -9.65 4.94 24.53
CA LEU A 80 -9.03 5.53 23.35
C LEU A 80 -9.93 5.30 22.12
N PRO A 81 -10.67 6.32 21.65
CA PRO A 81 -11.37 6.23 20.38
C PRO A 81 -10.37 6.16 19.23
N ARG A 82 -10.55 5.18 18.32
CA ARG A 82 -9.63 4.94 17.20
C ARG A 82 -10.35 4.81 15.87
N GLY A 83 -9.79 5.47 14.85
CA GLY A 83 -10.21 5.34 13.46
C GLY A 83 -9.32 4.38 12.67
N GLY A 84 -8.85 4.81 11.49
CA GLY A 84 -7.94 4.01 10.65
C GLY A 84 -6.55 3.72 11.26
N GLY A 85 -6.18 4.36 12.38
CA GLY A 85 -4.86 4.21 13.02
C GLY A 85 -3.72 4.69 12.13
N THR A 86 -3.92 5.82 11.46
CA THR A 86 -2.99 6.39 10.45
C THR A 86 -2.17 7.56 10.98
N SER A 87 -2.28 7.87 12.28
CA SER A 87 -1.56 8.95 12.94
C SER A 87 -0.04 8.72 12.90
N GLN A 88 0.70 9.83 12.82
CA GLN A 88 2.16 9.88 12.86
C GLN A 88 2.72 10.39 14.18
N CYS A 89 1.83 10.75 15.13
CA CYS A 89 2.21 11.41 16.37
C CYS A 89 1.86 10.62 17.62
N GLY A 90 1.25 9.42 17.50
CA GLY A 90 1.02 8.52 18.63
C GLY A 90 -0.28 8.79 19.39
N GLN A 91 -1.18 9.65 18.89
CA GLN A 91 -2.49 9.85 19.54
C GLN A 91 -3.42 8.64 19.44
N THR A 92 -3.13 7.67 18.57
CA THR A 92 -3.98 6.48 18.40
C THR A 92 -3.47 5.24 19.14
N VAL A 93 -2.42 5.39 19.97
CA VAL A 93 -1.87 4.32 20.81
C VAL A 93 -1.90 4.73 22.28
N GLY A 94 -2.15 3.77 23.16
CA GLY A 94 -2.25 4.04 24.59
C GLY A 94 -2.64 2.79 25.37
N GLU A 95 -2.28 2.77 26.65
CA GLU A 95 -2.70 1.74 27.59
C GLU A 95 -4.14 2.02 28.03
N ALA A 96 -5.06 1.76 27.12
CA ALA A 96 -6.48 2.05 27.26
C ALA A 96 -7.32 0.94 26.63
N LEU A 97 -8.63 0.94 26.91
CA LEU A 97 -9.59 0.25 26.06
C LEU A 97 -9.69 1.00 24.73
N VAL A 98 -9.17 0.39 23.66
CA VAL A 98 -9.26 0.95 22.31
C VAL A 98 -10.63 0.64 21.72
N ILE A 99 -11.35 1.67 21.24
CA ILE A 99 -12.63 1.50 20.57
C ILE A 99 -12.44 1.82 19.08
N ASP A 100 -12.50 0.82 18.21
CA ASP A 100 -12.25 0.94 16.76
C ASP A 100 -13.55 1.06 15.95
N HIS A 101 -13.82 2.24 15.41
CA HIS A 101 -15.05 2.57 14.66
C HIS A 101 -15.03 2.10 13.21
N SER A 102 -13.86 1.72 12.69
CA SER A 102 -13.62 1.69 11.25
C SER A 102 -14.26 0.49 10.51
N LYS A 103 -14.70 -0.54 11.24
CA LYS A 103 -15.28 -1.77 10.68
C LYS A 103 -16.78 -1.63 10.41
N TYR A 104 -17.56 -1.18 11.40
CA TYR A 104 -19.02 -1.18 11.38
C TYR A 104 -19.65 0.22 11.43
N LEU A 105 -19.12 1.17 12.20
CA LEU A 105 -19.72 2.51 12.41
C LEU A 105 -19.36 3.48 11.30
N ARG A 106 -19.88 3.25 10.10
CA ARG A 106 -19.49 3.92 8.86
C ARG A 106 -20.66 4.35 7.98
N GLU A 107 -21.77 4.73 8.60
CA GLU A 107 -22.97 5.17 7.90
C GLU A 107 -22.97 6.68 7.63
N ILE A 108 -23.55 7.06 6.50
CA ILE A 108 -23.99 8.43 6.21
C ILE A 108 -25.41 8.53 6.74
N ILE A 109 -25.60 9.32 7.79
CA ILE A 109 -26.84 9.39 8.58
C ILE A 109 -27.86 10.32 7.92
N GLU A 110 -27.40 11.48 7.44
CA GLU A 110 -28.24 12.52 6.84
C GLU A 110 -27.44 13.22 5.75
N PHE A 111 -28.08 13.58 4.63
CA PHE A 111 -27.47 14.35 3.55
C PHE A 111 -28.48 15.35 2.99
N ASP A 112 -28.09 16.63 3.01
CA ASP A 112 -28.86 17.73 2.46
C ASP A 112 -28.02 18.45 1.37
N PRO A 113 -28.31 18.23 0.07
CA PRO A 113 -27.59 18.86 -1.02
C PRO A 113 -27.86 20.37 -1.14
N GLU A 114 -29.02 20.85 -0.71
CA GLU A 114 -29.40 22.26 -0.80
C GLU A 114 -28.69 23.07 0.29
N ALA A 115 -28.74 22.59 1.54
CA ALA A 115 -27.98 23.16 2.64
C ALA A 115 -26.47 22.87 2.55
N ARG A 116 -26.06 21.96 1.65
CA ARG A 116 -24.68 21.48 1.50
C ARG A 116 -24.13 20.94 2.83
N THR A 117 -24.91 20.08 3.48
CA THR A 117 -24.50 19.45 4.74
C THR A 117 -24.65 17.94 4.70
N VAL A 118 -23.83 17.26 5.51
CA VAL A 118 -23.90 15.81 5.69
C VAL A 118 -23.59 15.44 7.13
N THR A 119 -24.36 14.51 7.70
CA THR A 119 -24.12 13.93 9.02
C THR A 119 -23.59 12.51 8.85
N VAL A 120 -22.47 12.18 9.49
CA VAL A 120 -21.77 10.91 9.31
C VAL A 120 -21.34 10.30 10.64
N GLN A 121 -21.25 8.96 10.67
CA GLN A 121 -20.56 8.26 11.74
C GLN A 121 -19.03 8.41 11.65
N PRO A 122 -18.30 8.31 12.77
CA PRO A 122 -16.86 8.58 12.82
C PRO A 122 -16.02 7.64 11.95
N GLY A 123 -16.47 6.41 11.68
CA GLY A 123 -15.75 5.41 10.89
C GLY A 123 -15.92 5.54 9.36
N VAL A 124 -16.67 6.54 8.88
CA VAL A 124 -16.74 6.85 7.44
C VAL A 124 -15.37 7.30 6.94
N VAL A 125 -14.90 6.69 5.85
CA VAL A 125 -13.63 7.02 5.19
C VAL A 125 -13.85 8.18 4.22
N LEU A 126 -12.90 9.12 4.15
CA LEU A 126 -13.03 10.35 3.33
C LEU A 126 -13.36 10.04 1.87
N ASP A 127 -12.61 9.16 1.21
CA ASP A 127 -12.85 8.83 -0.21
C ASP A 127 -14.21 8.18 -0.44
N HIS A 128 -14.76 7.47 0.56
CA HIS A 128 -16.10 6.90 0.45
C HIS A 128 -17.17 7.99 0.52
N LEU A 129 -17.02 8.96 1.42
CA LEU A 129 -17.91 10.10 1.47
C LEU A 129 -17.84 10.88 0.16
N ASN A 130 -16.65 11.18 -0.34
CA ASN A 130 -16.49 11.92 -1.59
C ASN A 130 -16.99 11.14 -2.82
N ALA A 131 -16.89 9.82 -2.84
CA ALA A 131 -17.51 9.00 -3.88
C ALA A 131 -19.05 9.09 -3.84
N PHE A 132 -19.65 9.14 -2.65
CA PHE A 132 -21.10 9.33 -2.47
C PHE A 132 -21.56 10.73 -2.88
N LEU A 133 -20.78 11.77 -2.57
CA LEU A 133 -21.16 13.17 -2.85
C LEU A 133 -20.98 13.58 -4.32
N ARG A 134 -20.01 12.99 -5.02
CA ARG A 134 -19.61 13.38 -6.38
C ARG A 134 -20.77 13.43 -7.40
N PRO A 135 -21.71 12.46 -7.44
CA PRO A 135 -22.88 12.53 -8.34
C PRO A 135 -23.78 13.75 -8.11
N HIS A 136 -23.71 14.38 -6.94
CA HIS A 136 -24.47 15.58 -6.58
C HIS A 136 -23.71 16.88 -6.87
N GLY A 137 -22.53 16.83 -7.49
CA GLY A 137 -21.69 18.02 -7.72
C GLY A 137 -21.07 18.60 -6.43
N LEU A 138 -21.07 17.83 -5.34
CA LEU A 138 -20.55 18.22 -4.04
C LEU A 138 -19.37 17.34 -3.62
N TRP A 139 -18.60 17.82 -2.66
CA TRP A 139 -17.54 17.07 -1.98
C TRP A 139 -17.23 17.66 -0.61
N TYR A 140 -16.53 16.88 0.22
CA TYR A 140 -15.92 17.34 1.46
C TYR A 140 -14.45 17.72 1.20
N PRO A 141 -14.06 19.00 1.41
CA PRO A 141 -12.85 19.55 0.79
C PRO A 141 -11.54 19.32 1.56
N VAL A 142 -11.59 18.73 2.76
CA VAL A 142 -10.39 18.47 3.57
C VAL A 142 -9.64 17.24 3.04
N ASP A 143 -8.89 17.42 1.94
CA ASP A 143 -8.21 16.34 1.20
C ASP A 143 -6.84 15.97 1.82
N VAL A 144 -6.85 15.02 2.76
CA VAL A 144 -5.65 14.42 3.37
C VAL A 144 -4.96 13.43 2.42
N SER A 145 -3.64 13.25 2.55
CA SER A 145 -2.87 12.25 1.79
C SER A 145 -3.30 10.79 2.06
N THR A 146 -3.99 10.55 3.18
CA THR A 146 -4.47 9.24 3.62
C THR A 146 -5.97 9.02 3.37
N ALA A 147 -6.59 9.80 2.48
CA ALA A 147 -8.05 9.86 2.25
C ALA A 147 -8.72 8.49 2.00
N ALA A 148 -7.99 7.54 1.43
CA ALA A 148 -8.48 6.19 1.15
C ALA A 148 -8.66 5.31 2.39
N GLN A 149 -8.12 5.71 3.54
CA GLN A 149 -8.19 4.95 4.80
C GLN A 149 -8.44 5.83 6.05
N ALA A 150 -8.25 7.15 5.96
CA ALA A 150 -8.52 8.08 7.03
C ALA A 150 -10.03 8.19 7.26
N THR A 151 -10.43 8.02 8.51
CA THR A 151 -11.81 8.10 8.95
C THR A 151 -12.13 9.52 9.41
N LEU A 152 -13.33 10.03 9.14
CA LEU A 152 -13.75 11.40 9.46
C LEU A 152 -13.67 11.71 10.96
N GLY A 153 -13.95 10.74 11.84
CA GLY A 153 -13.76 10.88 13.28
C GLY A 153 -12.29 11.12 13.68
N GLY A 154 -11.37 10.37 13.06
CA GLY A 154 -9.93 10.56 13.27
C GLY A 154 -9.42 11.88 12.70
N MET A 155 -9.92 12.28 11.53
CA MET A 155 -9.60 13.58 10.94
C MET A 155 -10.06 14.73 11.85
N ALA A 156 -11.28 14.66 12.39
CA ALA A 156 -11.81 15.64 13.33
C ALA A 156 -11.00 15.63 14.63
N GLY A 157 -10.64 14.46 15.16
CA GLY A 157 -9.78 14.33 16.34
C GLY A 157 -8.42 15.01 16.17
N ASN A 158 -7.84 14.98 14.97
CA ASN A 158 -6.53 15.59 14.67
C ASN A 158 -6.61 17.06 14.19
N ASN A 159 -7.81 17.61 13.98
CA ASN A 159 -8.00 18.84 13.21
C ASN A 159 -7.27 18.81 11.86
N SER A 160 -7.38 17.69 11.13
CA SER A 160 -6.59 17.46 9.92
C SER A 160 -6.75 18.56 8.86
N CYS A 161 -5.69 18.77 8.10
CA CYS A 161 -5.67 19.68 6.96
C CYS A 161 -5.66 18.88 5.65
N GLY A 162 -5.26 19.53 4.56
CA GLY A 162 -5.11 18.88 3.26
C GLY A 162 -4.48 19.84 2.27
N ALA A 163 -4.06 19.35 1.11
CA ALA A 163 -3.33 20.14 0.11
C ALA A 163 -4.05 21.43 -0.32
N ARG A 164 -5.38 21.46 -0.18
CA ARG A 164 -6.25 22.58 -0.57
C ARG A 164 -6.73 23.43 0.61
N SER A 165 -6.07 23.35 1.76
CA SER A 165 -6.44 24.14 2.94
C SER A 165 -6.37 25.64 2.70
N LEU A 166 -5.54 26.09 1.75
CA LEU A 166 -5.49 27.50 1.34
C LEU A 166 -6.87 28.00 0.86
N ALA A 167 -7.61 27.17 0.14
CA ALA A 167 -8.92 27.52 -0.41
C ALA A 167 -10.09 27.18 0.53
N TYR A 168 -9.99 26.10 1.32
CA TYR A 168 -11.14 25.55 2.06
C TYR A 168 -10.95 25.48 3.59
N GLY A 169 -9.79 25.90 4.10
CA GLY A 169 -9.43 25.71 5.51
C GLY A 169 -9.17 24.24 5.87
N ASN A 170 -9.15 23.95 7.16
CA ASN A 170 -8.95 22.61 7.74
C ASN A 170 -10.24 22.07 8.37
N MET A 171 -10.17 20.94 9.09
CA MET A 171 -11.35 20.30 9.69
C MET A 171 -12.18 21.26 10.55
N VAL A 172 -11.57 22.09 11.41
CA VAL A 172 -12.35 22.95 12.32
C VAL A 172 -13.23 23.97 11.58
N HIS A 173 -12.84 24.39 10.37
CA HIS A 173 -13.64 25.29 9.54
C HIS A 173 -14.80 24.59 8.80
N ASN A 174 -14.78 23.25 8.74
CA ASN A 174 -15.71 22.44 7.96
C ASN A 174 -16.60 21.51 8.82
N VAL A 175 -16.41 21.50 10.14
CA VAL A 175 -17.28 20.78 11.09
C VAL A 175 -18.28 21.77 11.71
N LEU A 176 -19.56 21.52 11.48
CA LEU A 176 -20.66 22.38 11.97
C LEU A 176 -21.09 22.00 13.39
N ALA A 177 -21.19 20.69 13.66
CA ALA A 177 -21.58 20.17 14.96
C ALA A 177 -20.98 18.77 15.21
N VAL A 178 -20.83 18.42 16.48
CA VAL A 178 -20.38 17.09 16.93
C VAL A 178 -21.36 16.57 17.97
N GLU A 179 -21.95 15.40 17.72
CA GLU A 179 -22.64 14.62 18.75
C GLU A 179 -21.60 13.76 19.47
N ALA A 180 -21.50 13.89 20.79
CA ALA A 180 -20.46 13.23 21.56
C ALA A 180 -20.94 12.71 22.92
N LEU A 181 -20.22 11.71 23.43
CA LEU A 181 -20.34 11.21 24.81
C LEU A 181 -19.18 11.74 25.64
N LEU A 182 -19.48 12.25 26.83
CA LEU A 182 -18.49 12.56 27.85
C LEU A 182 -18.07 11.30 28.61
N ALA A 183 -16.97 11.37 29.34
CA ALA A 183 -16.49 10.29 30.22
C ALA A 183 -17.47 9.95 31.37
N SER A 184 -18.47 10.80 31.60
CA SER A 184 -19.59 10.61 32.53
C SER A 184 -20.76 9.82 31.93
N GLY A 185 -20.73 9.51 30.63
CA GLY A 185 -21.83 8.87 29.90
C GLY A 185 -22.88 9.85 29.34
N GLU A 186 -22.77 11.15 29.65
CA GLU A 186 -23.68 12.18 29.16
C GLU A 186 -23.52 12.37 27.64
N ARG A 187 -24.63 12.28 26.90
CA ARG A 187 -24.69 12.55 25.46
C ARG A 187 -25.05 14.01 25.21
N LEU A 188 -24.18 14.73 24.50
CA LEU A 188 -24.34 16.16 24.21
C LEU A 188 -24.12 16.44 22.72
N THR A 189 -24.77 17.50 22.22
CA THR A 189 -24.53 18.03 20.87
C THR A 189 -23.77 19.34 21.00
N PHE A 190 -22.57 19.39 20.45
CA PHE A 190 -21.70 20.56 20.45
C PHE A 190 -21.84 21.27 19.11
N GLY A 191 -22.25 22.54 19.14
CA GLY A 191 -22.50 23.35 17.95
C GLY A 191 -22.40 24.85 18.24
N PRO A 192 -22.96 25.70 17.36
CA PRO A 192 -23.01 27.14 17.56
C PRO A 192 -23.62 27.54 18.90
N VAL A 193 -22.99 28.50 19.56
CA VAL A 193 -23.41 29.12 20.83
C VAL A 193 -23.70 30.59 20.55
N PRO A 194 -24.84 31.13 21.02
CA PRO A 194 -25.20 32.53 20.82
C PRO A 194 -24.29 33.49 21.61
N ALA A 195 -24.48 34.79 21.43
CA ALA A 195 -23.76 35.83 22.17
C ALA A 195 -24.07 35.81 23.67
N ALA A 196 -23.26 36.52 24.47
CA ALA A 196 -23.51 36.62 25.93
C ALA A 196 -24.89 37.25 26.21
N GLY A 197 -25.64 36.67 27.15
CA GLY A 197 -26.95 37.17 27.57
C GLY A 197 -28.15 36.54 26.84
N GLU A 198 -27.92 35.77 25.78
CA GLU A 198 -28.95 34.93 25.17
C GLU A 198 -29.04 33.55 25.86
N PRO A 199 -30.23 32.91 25.92
CA PRO A 199 -30.37 31.59 26.50
C PRO A 199 -29.53 30.54 25.77
N ILE A 200 -28.62 29.88 26.49
CA ILE A 200 -27.92 28.70 25.97
C ILE A 200 -28.89 27.52 26.06
N GLU A 201 -29.28 26.96 24.92
CA GLU A 201 -30.12 25.76 24.87
C GLU A 201 -29.34 24.49 25.21
N GLY A 202 -30.04 23.48 25.75
CA GLY A 202 -29.49 22.15 26.00
C GLY A 202 -29.34 21.77 27.49
N PRO A 203 -28.79 20.56 27.75
CA PRO A 203 -28.68 20.01 29.09
C PRO A 203 -27.85 20.88 30.04
N ALA A 204 -28.07 20.75 31.35
CA ALA A 204 -27.31 21.51 32.36
C ALA A 204 -25.79 21.31 32.23
N ALA A 205 -25.33 20.10 31.87
CA ALA A 205 -23.92 19.82 31.65
C ALA A 205 -23.32 20.61 30.48
N TYR A 206 -24.04 20.70 29.36
CA TYR A 206 -23.61 21.50 28.22
C TYR A 206 -23.47 22.98 28.59
N ARG A 207 -24.47 23.54 29.28
CA ARG A 207 -24.44 24.94 29.74
C ARG A 207 -23.25 25.21 30.67
N ARG A 208 -22.95 24.30 31.60
CA ARG A 208 -21.76 24.41 32.47
C ARG A 208 -20.45 24.43 31.67
N LEU A 209 -20.33 23.60 30.63
CA LEU A 209 -19.14 23.57 29.78
C LEU A 209 -18.98 24.87 29.00
N VAL A 210 -20.06 25.40 28.43
CA VAL A 210 -20.05 26.69 27.72
C VAL A 210 -19.58 27.82 28.64
N GLU A 211 -20.13 27.91 29.86
CA GLU A 211 -19.71 28.92 30.83
C GLU A 211 -18.25 28.76 31.26
N THR A 212 -17.80 27.51 31.43
CA THR A 212 -16.38 27.22 31.74
C THR A 212 -15.46 27.72 30.63
N VAL A 213 -15.82 27.47 29.37
CA VAL A 213 -15.05 27.92 28.20
C VAL A 213 -15.02 29.44 28.10
N ARG A 214 -16.16 30.11 28.28
CA ARG A 214 -16.24 31.58 28.30
C ARG A 214 -15.36 32.17 29.39
N ALA A 215 -15.41 31.62 30.60
CA ALA A 215 -14.59 32.06 31.72
C ALA A 215 -13.09 31.89 31.44
N LEU A 216 -12.67 30.73 30.93
CA LEU A 216 -11.28 30.47 30.55
C LEU A 216 -10.81 31.42 29.43
N TYR A 217 -11.62 31.61 28.39
CA TYR A 217 -11.30 32.55 27.32
C TYR A 217 -11.14 33.98 27.84
N ARG A 218 -12.10 34.47 28.65
CA ARG A 218 -12.05 35.81 29.25
C ARG A 218 -10.78 36.01 30.08
N GLN A 219 -10.42 35.01 30.88
CA GLN A 219 -9.23 35.05 31.72
C GLN A 219 -7.94 35.05 30.90
N GLU A 220 -7.92 34.34 29.77
CA GLU A 220 -6.70 34.06 29.00
C GLU A 220 -6.56 34.86 27.70
N ARG A 221 -7.54 35.70 27.34
CA ARG A 221 -7.59 36.45 26.07
C ARG A 221 -6.31 37.20 25.70
N GLU A 222 -5.63 37.80 26.66
CA GLU A 222 -4.38 38.54 26.44
C GLU A 222 -3.21 37.60 26.15
N GLU A 223 -3.12 36.48 26.87
CA GLU A 223 -2.08 35.48 26.64
C GLU A 223 -2.31 34.76 25.31
N ILE A 224 -3.57 34.46 24.97
CA ILE A 224 -3.99 33.94 23.66
C ILE A 224 -3.52 34.88 22.54
N ALA A 225 -3.81 36.18 22.65
CA ALA A 225 -3.42 37.16 21.64
C ALA A 225 -1.90 37.20 21.43
N LYS A 226 -1.13 37.07 22.51
CA LYS A 226 0.34 37.13 22.54
C LYS A 226 1.02 35.85 22.05
N ARG A 227 0.49 34.67 22.38
CA ARG A 227 1.19 33.39 22.22
C ARG A 227 0.71 32.55 21.04
N VAL A 228 -0.57 32.65 20.68
CA VAL A 228 -1.15 31.82 19.61
C VAL A 228 -0.58 32.25 18.26
N PRO A 229 0.08 31.34 17.51
CA PRO A 229 0.61 31.64 16.18
C PRO A 229 -0.48 32.14 15.23
N LYS A 230 -0.12 33.05 14.32
CA LYS A 230 -1.07 33.64 13.35
C LYS A 230 -1.08 32.94 11.99
N VAL A 231 -0.27 31.89 11.83
CA VAL A 231 -0.28 31.04 10.63
C VAL A 231 -1.63 30.32 10.49
N MET A 232 -2.04 30.05 9.25
CA MET A 232 -3.31 29.38 8.94
C MET A 232 -3.39 27.99 9.58
N ARG A 233 -2.30 27.22 9.48
CA ARG A 233 -2.22 25.86 10.01
C ARG A 233 -1.61 25.88 11.40
N ARG A 234 -2.48 25.81 12.40
CA ARG A 234 -2.15 25.64 13.81
C ARG A 234 -3.15 24.68 14.44
N VAL A 235 -2.65 23.61 15.03
CA VAL A 235 -3.49 22.58 15.67
C VAL A 235 -2.96 22.16 17.04
N ALA A 236 -1.94 22.84 17.57
CA ALA A 236 -1.38 22.52 18.87
C ALA A 236 -2.28 22.98 20.02
N GLY A 237 -2.55 22.08 20.97
CA GLY A 237 -3.42 22.32 22.12
C GLY A 237 -4.92 22.30 21.77
N TYR A 238 -5.75 22.82 22.67
CA TYR A 238 -7.17 23.01 22.38
C TYR A 238 -7.42 24.37 21.74
N ASN A 239 -8.40 24.45 20.83
CA ASN A 239 -8.78 25.67 20.09
C ASN A 239 -9.50 26.74 20.95
N LEU A 240 -8.98 27.02 22.15
CA LEU A 240 -9.51 28.05 23.05
C LEU A 240 -9.46 29.44 22.40
N ASP A 241 -8.56 29.66 21.45
CA ASP A 241 -8.47 30.89 20.64
C ASP A 241 -9.70 31.12 19.74
N MET A 242 -10.50 30.08 19.49
CA MET A 242 -11.73 30.15 18.70
C MET A 242 -12.99 30.35 19.55
N ALA A 243 -12.86 30.42 20.88
CA ALA A 243 -13.96 30.79 21.76
C ALA A 243 -14.17 32.31 21.78
N ALA A 244 -15.30 32.74 22.33
CA ALA A 244 -15.61 34.15 22.52
C ALA A 244 -16.32 34.37 23.86
N ASP A 245 -16.10 35.55 24.45
CA ASP A 245 -16.81 35.98 25.65
C ASP A 245 -18.12 36.66 25.28
N GLU A 246 -18.07 37.78 24.54
CA GLU A 246 -19.26 38.57 24.23
C GLU A 246 -19.94 38.14 22.92
N GLY A 247 -19.19 37.53 21.99
CA GLY A 247 -19.68 37.13 20.67
C GLY A 247 -20.11 35.66 20.57
N PRO A 248 -20.78 35.27 19.46
CA PRO A 248 -21.07 33.87 19.19
C PRO A 248 -19.79 33.09 18.86
N PHE A 249 -19.79 31.81 19.20
CA PHE A 249 -18.71 30.88 18.83
C PHE A 249 -19.29 29.47 18.64
N ASN A 250 -18.47 28.48 18.28
CA ASN A 250 -18.94 27.11 18.10
C ASN A 250 -18.20 26.14 19.04
N MET A 251 -18.92 25.49 19.93
CA MET A 251 -18.34 24.53 20.88
C MET A 251 -17.79 23.27 20.20
N ALA A 252 -18.25 22.92 19.00
CA ALA A 252 -17.68 21.83 18.22
C ALA A 252 -16.18 22.07 17.93
N HIS A 253 -15.78 23.33 17.78
CA HIS A 253 -14.40 23.69 17.44
C HIS A 253 -13.40 23.34 18.54
N LEU A 254 -13.83 23.25 19.81
CA LEU A 254 -12.98 22.77 20.90
C LEU A 254 -12.76 21.26 20.87
N LEU A 255 -13.74 20.52 20.35
CA LEU A 255 -13.61 19.07 20.20
C LEU A 255 -12.75 18.71 18.98
N VAL A 256 -12.85 19.46 17.89
CA VAL A 256 -11.97 19.27 16.72
C VAL A 256 -10.53 19.57 17.13
N GLY A 257 -9.61 18.60 16.97
CA GLY A 257 -8.23 18.69 17.44
C GLY A 257 -8.02 18.19 18.88
N SER A 258 -9.06 17.74 19.57
CA SER A 258 -8.92 17.23 20.95
C SER A 258 -8.32 15.82 21.04
N GLU A 259 -8.07 15.12 19.94
CA GLU A 259 -7.43 13.80 19.92
C GLU A 259 -8.15 12.74 20.79
N GLY A 260 -9.46 12.89 20.98
CA GLY A 260 -10.25 12.01 21.84
C GLY A 260 -9.99 12.18 23.34
N THR A 261 -9.35 13.28 23.74
CA THR A 261 -9.08 13.58 25.17
C THR A 261 -10.26 14.29 25.84
N LEU A 262 -11.18 14.94 25.11
CA LEU A 262 -12.31 15.63 25.73
C LEU A 262 -13.61 14.82 25.69
N ALA A 263 -13.87 14.14 24.58
CA ALA A 263 -15.12 13.39 24.38
C ALA A 263 -14.97 12.30 23.31
N TYR A 264 -15.88 11.33 23.34
CA TYR A 264 -16.04 10.31 22.31
C TYR A 264 -17.01 10.81 21.23
N PHE A 265 -16.63 10.82 19.95
CA PHE A 265 -17.49 11.30 18.87
C PHE A 265 -18.42 10.19 18.37
N GLN A 266 -19.72 10.47 18.37
CA GLN A 266 -20.74 9.58 17.82
C GLN A 266 -21.10 9.94 16.39
N ARG A 267 -21.26 11.25 16.11
CA ARG A 267 -21.60 11.76 14.78
C ARG A 267 -20.97 13.12 14.52
N LEU A 268 -20.68 13.39 13.26
CA LEU A 268 -20.14 14.66 12.79
C LEU A 268 -21.10 15.25 11.75
N LYS A 269 -21.53 16.50 11.95
CA LYS A 269 -22.23 17.28 10.93
C LYS A 269 -21.21 18.15 10.20
N LEU A 270 -21.08 17.93 8.90
CA LEU A 270 -20.03 18.49 8.05
C LEU A 270 -20.63 19.45 7.01
N LYS A 271 -19.87 20.51 6.71
CA LYS A 271 -20.12 21.44 5.61
C LYS A 271 -19.50 20.91 4.33
N LEU A 272 -20.25 20.97 3.22
CA LEU A 272 -19.81 20.55 1.89
C LEU A 272 -19.47 21.74 1.00
N ALA A 273 -18.60 21.50 0.02
CA ALA A 273 -18.24 22.46 -1.02
C ALA A 273 -18.73 21.98 -2.39
N SER A 274 -18.91 22.93 -3.32
CA SER A 274 -19.09 22.60 -4.73
C SER A 274 -17.83 21.95 -5.29
N LEU A 275 -18.00 20.92 -6.11
CA LEU A 275 -16.91 20.23 -6.78
C LEU A 275 -16.46 21.04 -8.00
N PRO A 276 -15.24 21.62 -8.04
CA PRO A 276 -14.80 22.43 -9.17
C PRO A 276 -14.71 21.58 -10.46
N PRO A 277 -15.35 21.99 -11.57
CA PRO A 277 -15.37 21.21 -12.81
C PRO A 277 -14.06 21.28 -13.60
N HIS A 278 -13.25 22.33 -13.38
CA HIS A 278 -12.01 22.55 -14.12
C HIS A 278 -10.82 22.72 -13.20
N LYS A 279 -9.71 22.08 -13.59
CA LYS A 279 -8.42 22.15 -12.90
C LYS A 279 -7.29 22.29 -13.90
N THR A 280 -6.26 23.06 -13.54
CA THR A 280 -5.00 23.15 -14.26
C THR A 280 -3.85 23.02 -13.27
N LEU A 281 -2.74 22.43 -13.71
CA LEU A 281 -1.59 22.17 -12.86
C LEU A 281 -0.32 22.71 -13.54
N GLY A 282 0.45 23.53 -12.83
CA GLY A 282 1.81 23.92 -13.19
C GLY A 282 2.82 23.15 -12.35
N VAL A 283 3.80 22.52 -12.99
CA VAL A 283 4.95 21.90 -12.30
C VAL A 283 6.16 22.80 -12.48
N VAL A 284 6.50 23.55 -11.44
CA VAL A 284 7.60 24.53 -11.46
C VAL A 284 8.89 23.87 -11.00
N HIS A 285 9.94 23.92 -11.83
CA HIS A 285 11.22 23.28 -11.58
C HIS A 285 12.26 24.26 -11.04
N PHE A 286 12.94 23.89 -9.95
CA PHE A 286 14.00 24.69 -9.36
C PHE A 286 15.31 23.90 -9.25
N ALA A 287 16.41 24.54 -9.63
CA ALA A 287 17.77 24.03 -9.40
C ALA A 287 18.27 24.29 -7.96
N SER A 288 17.47 24.96 -7.13
CA SER A 288 17.78 25.25 -5.73
C SER A 288 16.53 25.09 -4.88
N PHE A 289 16.65 24.32 -3.80
CA PHE A 289 15.58 24.16 -2.81
C PHE A 289 15.20 25.51 -2.17
N TYR A 290 16.19 26.34 -1.82
CA TYR A 290 15.97 27.66 -1.23
C TYR A 290 15.11 28.55 -2.16
N LYS A 291 15.42 28.56 -3.46
CA LYS A 291 14.66 29.34 -4.45
C LYS A 291 13.21 28.86 -4.61
N ALA A 292 12.96 27.56 -4.49
CA ALA A 292 11.59 27.05 -4.47
C ALA A 292 10.81 27.59 -3.25
N MET A 293 11.42 27.58 -2.06
CA MET A 293 10.78 28.11 -0.84
C MET A 293 10.57 29.63 -0.91
N GLU A 294 11.54 30.38 -1.42
CA GLU A 294 11.45 31.83 -1.60
C GLU A 294 10.33 32.21 -2.58
N ALA A 295 10.23 31.53 -3.73
CA ALA A 295 9.24 31.82 -4.76
C ALA A 295 7.79 31.60 -4.28
N THR A 296 7.59 30.72 -3.29
CA THR A 296 6.25 30.34 -2.81
C THR A 296 5.42 31.54 -2.36
N GLN A 297 6.01 32.51 -1.66
CA GLN A 297 5.31 33.72 -1.18
C GLN A 297 4.77 34.60 -2.32
N HIS A 298 5.37 34.49 -3.51
CA HIS A 298 4.93 35.22 -4.71
C HIS A 298 3.85 34.43 -5.45
N ILE A 299 4.03 33.11 -5.59
CA ILE A 299 3.09 32.22 -6.28
C ILE A 299 1.70 32.24 -5.61
N VAL A 300 1.62 32.24 -4.29
CA VAL A 300 0.33 32.24 -3.58
C VAL A 300 -0.51 33.49 -3.86
N LYS A 301 0.09 34.59 -4.32
CA LYS A 301 -0.64 35.82 -4.70
C LYS A 301 -1.44 35.66 -5.99
N LEU A 302 -1.21 34.59 -6.75
CA LEU A 302 -2.04 34.21 -7.89
C LEU A 302 -3.32 33.45 -7.48
N GLU A 303 -3.54 33.27 -6.17
CA GLU A 303 -4.70 32.58 -5.60
C GLU A 303 -4.86 31.12 -6.08
N PRO A 304 -3.80 30.30 -6.08
CA PRO A 304 -3.93 28.88 -6.41
C PRO A 304 -4.76 28.14 -5.36
N ALA A 305 -5.37 27.03 -5.76
CA ALA A 305 -6.03 26.10 -4.84
C ALA A 305 -5.02 25.34 -3.96
N ALA A 306 -3.81 25.08 -4.49
CA ALA A 306 -2.72 24.40 -3.77
C ALA A 306 -1.34 24.81 -4.32
N VAL A 307 -0.34 24.84 -3.42
CA VAL A 307 1.10 24.87 -3.78
C VAL A 307 1.82 23.84 -2.93
N GLU A 308 2.32 22.78 -3.56
CA GLU A 308 2.92 21.63 -2.90
C GLU A 308 4.38 21.42 -3.33
N LEU A 309 5.25 21.14 -2.36
CA LEU A 309 6.67 20.86 -2.60
C LEU A 309 6.92 19.36 -2.74
N VAL A 310 7.78 19.00 -3.69
CA VAL A 310 8.46 17.69 -3.77
C VAL A 310 9.96 17.92 -3.97
N ASP A 311 10.80 17.29 -3.15
CA ASP A 311 12.26 17.40 -3.23
C ASP A 311 12.92 16.38 -4.17
N ARG A 312 14.22 16.54 -4.37
CA ARG A 312 15.06 15.63 -5.15
C ARG A 312 14.98 14.18 -4.70
N THR A 313 15.02 13.93 -3.38
CA THR A 313 15.05 12.56 -2.85
C THR A 313 13.76 11.81 -3.17
N MET A 314 12.60 12.46 -3.02
CA MET A 314 11.32 11.87 -3.39
C MET A 314 11.23 11.61 -4.91
N ILE A 315 11.74 12.52 -5.74
CA ILE A 315 11.77 12.35 -7.20
C ILE A 315 12.61 11.13 -7.59
N GLU A 316 13.80 10.97 -7.00
CA GLU A 316 14.70 9.84 -7.28
C GLU A 316 14.10 8.50 -6.86
N LEU A 317 13.58 8.41 -5.64
CA LEU A 317 12.91 7.20 -5.16
C LEU A 317 11.70 6.85 -6.05
N ALA A 318 10.89 7.84 -6.44
CA ALA A 318 9.74 7.62 -7.31
C ALA A 318 10.16 7.11 -8.72
N ARG A 319 11.32 7.52 -9.25
CA ARG A 319 11.86 7.02 -10.54
C ARG A 319 12.24 5.54 -10.48
N GLU A 320 12.69 5.05 -9.32
CA GLU A 320 13.05 3.65 -9.12
C GLU A 320 11.82 2.74 -9.02
N MET A 321 10.72 3.27 -8.46
CA MET A 321 9.48 2.53 -8.24
C MET A 321 8.71 2.26 -9.54
N ALA A 322 8.45 1.00 -9.82
CA ALA A 322 7.74 0.58 -11.04
C ALA A 322 6.29 1.13 -11.14
N GLN A 323 5.70 1.58 -10.03
CA GLN A 323 4.38 2.24 -10.02
C GLN A 323 4.41 3.68 -10.53
N PHE A 324 5.48 4.43 -10.27
CA PHE A 324 5.54 5.87 -10.51
C PHE A 324 6.51 6.28 -11.63
N ARG A 325 7.45 5.40 -11.99
CA ARG A 325 8.52 5.65 -12.97
C ARG A 325 8.05 6.35 -14.24
N ASP A 326 7.00 5.82 -14.88
CA ASP A 326 6.55 6.34 -16.18
C ASP A 326 5.75 7.62 -16.05
N THR A 327 5.02 7.81 -14.95
CA THR A 327 4.38 9.09 -14.64
C THR A 327 5.43 10.18 -14.40
N VAL A 328 6.44 9.90 -13.57
CA VAL A 328 7.51 10.86 -13.24
C VAL A 328 8.26 11.34 -14.49
N LYS A 329 8.51 10.45 -15.46
CA LYS A 329 9.13 10.81 -16.75
C LYS A 329 8.31 11.81 -17.58
N GLN A 330 6.98 11.82 -17.43
CA GLN A 330 6.12 12.69 -18.24
C GLN A 330 6.20 14.15 -17.82
N PHE A 331 6.33 14.42 -16.51
CA PHE A 331 6.25 15.79 -15.96
C PHE A 331 7.58 16.33 -15.40
N ILE A 332 8.56 15.49 -15.07
CA ILE A 332 9.88 15.98 -14.63
C ILE A 332 10.78 16.25 -15.84
N ARG A 333 11.40 17.44 -15.87
CA ARG A 333 12.42 17.84 -16.85
C ARG A 333 13.76 18.01 -16.17
N GLY A 334 14.80 17.41 -16.76
CA GLY A 334 16.16 17.46 -16.22
C GLY A 334 16.27 16.88 -14.80
N GLU A 335 17.00 17.61 -13.98
CA GLU A 335 17.47 17.19 -12.66
C GLU A 335 17.22 18.26 -11.60
N PRO A 336 15.95 18.62 -11.32
CA PRO A 336 15.62 19.66 -10.34
C PRO A 336 15.98 19.22 -8.91
N GLU A 337 16.38 20.18 -8.08
CA GLU A 337 16.55 19.99 -6.63
C GLU A 337 15.19 19.99 -5.91
N ALA A 338 14.22 20.72 -6.46
CA ALA A 338 12.86 20.78 -5.96
C ALA A 338 11.88 21.11 -7.09
N ILE A 339 10.63 20.65 -6.93
CA ILE A 339 9.51 21.12 -7.75
C ILE A 339 8.39 21.67 -6.86
N LEU A 340 7.65 22.64 -7.39
CA LEU A 340 6.37 23.08 -6.83
C LEU A 340 5.23 22.68 -7.76
N LEU A 341 4.23 21.99 -7.21
CA LEU A 341 2.97 21.68 -7.87
C LEU A 341 1.96 22.77 -7.54
N VAL A 342 1.58 23.57 -8.54
CA VAL A 342 0.65 24.70 -8.40
C VAL A 342 -0.66 24.37 -9.10
N GLU A 343 -1.72 24.14 -8.33
CA GLU A 343 -3.04 23.81 -8.87
C GLU A 343 -3.94 25.05 -8.85
N PHE A 344 -4.60 25.34 -9.97
CA PHE A 344 -5.74 26.25 -10.05
C PHE A 344 -7.00 25.44 -10.33
N ALA A 345 -8.11 25.82 -9.68
CA ALA A 345 -9.38 25.11 -9.81
C ALA A 345 -10.56 26.08 -9.72
N GLY A 346 -11.57 25.89 -10.57
CA GLY A 346 -12.74 26.77 -10.61
C GLY A 346 -13.77 26.36 -11.64
N GLU A 347 -14.78 27.23 -11.82
CA GLU A 347 -15.93 27.02 -12.72
C GLU A 347 -15.61 27.31 -14.19
N ASP A 348 -14.72 28.25 -14.49
CA ASP A 348 -14.32 28.60 -15.86
C ASP A 348 -12.93 28.06 -16.22
N ARG A 349 -12.88 27.23 -17.27
CA ARG A 349 -11.64 26.65 -17.80
C ARG A 349 -10.71 27.71 -18.39
N ALA A 350 -11.25 28.75 -19.03
CA ALA A 350 -10.43 29.79 -19.66
C ALA A 350 -9.67 30.60 -18.60
N GLU A 351 -10.33 30.90 -17.48
CA GLU A 351 -9.69 31.50 -16.32
C GLU A 351 -8.57 30.63 -15.75
N GLN A 352 -8.81 29.33 -15.54
CA GLN A 352 -7.77 28.43 -14.99
C GLN A 352 -6.54 28.31 -15.91
N LEU A 353 -6.73 28.40 -17.23
CA LEU A 353 -5.64 28.45 -18.21
C LEU A 353 -4.94 29.82 -18.23
N ALA A 354 -5.66 30.91 -17.99
CA ALA A 354 -5.06 32.23 -17.85
C ALA A 354 -4.18 32.31 -16.60
N ARG A 355 -4.64 31.80 -15.45
CA ARG A 355 -3.84 31.71 -14.22
C ARG A 355 -2.58 30.87 -14.40
N LEU A 356 -2.64 29.78 -15.17
CA LEU A 356 -1.47 28.98 -15.49
C LEU A 356 -0.44 29.75 -16.33
N ARG A 357 -0.88 30.59 -17.28
CA ARG A 357 0.02 31.47 -18.04
C ARG A 357 0.63 32.56 -17.16
N GLN A 358 -0.17 33.18 -16.29
CA GLN A 358 0.33 34.15 -15.30
C GLN A 358 1.37 33.54 -14.36
N LEU A 359 1.25 32.26 -14.01
CA LEU A 359 2.28 31.55 -13.26
C LEU A 359 3.60 31.51 -14.06
N ALA A 360 3.56 31.14 -15.34
CA ALA A 360 4.76 31.12 -16.18
C ALA A 360 5.40 32.51 -16.34
N GLU A 361 4.58 33.56 -16.51
CA GLU A 361 5.02 34.96 -16.57
C GLU A 361 5.68 35.40 -15.25
N LEU A 362 5.02 35.15 -14.11
CA LEU A 362 5.58 35.44 -12.79
C LEU A 362 6.94 34.76 -12.58
N LEU A 363 7.07 33.49 -12.96
CA LEU A 363 8.33 32.76 -12.80
C LEU A 363 9.42 33.31 -13.72
N ALA A 364 9.08 33.75 -14.93
CA ALA A 364 10.02 34.44 -15.80
C ALA A 364 10.51 35.77 -15.18
N ASP A 365 9.61 36.57 -14.61
CA ASP A 365 9.93 37.83 -13.93
C ASP A 365 10.82 37.61 -12.69
N LEU A 366 10.63 36.49 -11.99
CA LEU A 366 11.48 36.07 -10.87
C LEU A 366 12.83 35.46 -11.30
N GLY A 367 13.13 35.41 -12.61
CA GLY A 367 14.40 34.91 -13.15
C GLY A 367 14.43 33.42 -13.48
N PHE A 368 13.27 32.76 -13.60
CA PHE A 368 13.11 31.33 -13.91
C PHE A 368 12.33 31.11 -15.22
N PRO A 369 12.77 31.66 -16.38
CA PRO A 369 12.06 31.48 -17.64
C PRO A 369 12.02 30.00 -18.05
N GLY A 370 10.85 29.52 -18.48
CA GLY A 370 10.67 28.13 -18.93
C GLY A 370 10.69 27.08 -17.81
N ALA A 371 10.64 27.49 -16.54
CA ALA A 371 10.64 26.56 -15.39
C ALA A 371 9.32 25.80 -15.19
N VAL A 372 8.23 26.25 -15.83
CA VAL A 372 6.87 25.70 -15.64
C VAL A 372 6.57 24.66 -16.73
N VAL A 373 6.26 23.44 -16.32
CA VAL A 373 5.63 22.43 -17.18
C VAL A 373 4.12 22.50 -16.95
N GLU A 374 3.39 22.86 -18.01
CA GLU A 374 1.94 22.96 -18.00
C GLU A 374 1.28 21.59 -18.15
N VAL A 375 0.43 21.22 -17.18
CA VAL A 375 -0.30 19.96 -17.16
C VAL A 375 -1.80 20.24 -17.16
N THR A 376 -2.39 20.27 -18.35
CA THR A 376 -3.80 20.61 -18.57
C THR A 376 -4.71 19.39 -18.79
N GLU A 377 -4.12 18.22 -19.04
CA GLU A 377 -4.86 16.97 -19.19
C GLU A 377 -5.24 16.39 -17.82
N ALA A 378 -6.54 16.19 -17.58
CA ALA A 378 -7.06 15.73 -16.29
C ALA A 378 -6.47 14.39 -15.81
N ARG A 379 -6.17 13.47 -16.75
CA ARG A 379 -5.54 12.19 -16.42
C ARG A 379 -4.13 12.39 -15.86
N LEU A 380 -3.28 13.15 -16.55
CA LEU A 380 -1.92 13.42 -16.09
C LEU A 380 -1.92 14.23 -14.79
N GLN A 381 -2.83 15.20 -14.61
CA GLN A 381 -3.00 15.91 -13.34
C GLN A 381 -3.25 14.94 -12.17
N LYS A 382 -4.17 13.99 -12.36
CA LYS A 382 -4.47 12.96 -11.36
C LYS A 382 -3.21 12.13 -11.06
N ASP A 383 -2.52 11.65 -12.09
CA ASP A 383 -1.35 10.79 -11.92
C ASP A 383 -0.20 11.53 -11.20
N VAL A 384 0.02 12.83 -11.46
CA VAL A 384 0.98 13.67 -10.72
C VAL A 384 0.60 13.79 -9.24
N TRP A 385 -0.69 14.02 -8.96
CA TRP A 385 -1.19 14.10 -7.59
C TRP A 385 -1.05 12.78 -6.83
N GLU A 386 -1.23 11.63 -7.49
CA GLU A 386 -1.01 10.33 -6.87
C GLU A 386 0.46 10.14 -6.44
N VAL A 387 1.43 10.62 -7.24
CA VAL A 387 2.84 10.63 -6.83
C VAL A 387 3.03 11.50 -5.57
N ARG A 388 2.48 12.72 -5.56
CA ARG A 388 2.58 13.64 -4.40
C ARG A 388 1.93 13.05 -3.14
N LYS A 389 0.74 12.44 -3.26
CA LYS A 389 0.02 11.78 -2.15
C LYS A 389 0.79 10.58 -1.60
N ALA A 390 1.52 9.86 -2.46
CA ALA A 390 2.34 8.73 -2.06
C ALA A 390 3.66 9.12 -1.37
N GLY A 391 4.03 10.41 -1.33
CA GLY A 391 5.34 10.89 -0.89
C GLY A 391 5.85 10.32 0.42
N LEU A 392 5.04 10.32 1.47
CA LEU A 392 5.35 9.67 2.76
C LEU A 392 5.89 8.24 2.56
N ASN A 393 5.18 7.46 1.75
CA ASN A 393 5.41 6.03 1.63
C ASN A 393 6.59 5.74 0.71
N ILE A 394 6.80 6.59 -0.30
CA ILE A 394 7.99 6.60 -1.14
C ILE A 394 9.23 6.84 -0.27
N MET A 395 9.21 7.85 0.60
CA MET A 395 10.33 8.12 1.51
C MET A 395 10.61 6.96 2.49
N MET A 396 9.57 6.30 2.99
CA MET A 396 9.70 5.17 3.91
C MET A 396 10.17 3.87 3.24
N SER A 397 10.36 3.85 1.92
CA SER A 397 10.89 2.68 1.17
C SER A 397 12.41 2.52 1.30
N MET A 398 13.13 3.48 1.90
CA MET A 398 14.57 3.40 2.17
C MET A 398 14.91 2.13 2.94
N LYS A 399 15.86 1.33 2.44
CA LYS A 399 16.30 0.08 3.07
C LYS A 399 17.32 0.34 4.19
N GLY A 400 17.36 -0.55 5.18
CA GLY A 400 18.22 -0.44 6.37
C GLY A 400 17.53 0.17 7.59
N ASP A 401 18.28 0.27 8.69
CA ASP A 401 17.77 0.70 10.00
C ASP A 401 17.54 2.21 10.12
N GLY A 402 18.27 3.01 9.34
CA GLY A 402 18.03 4.44 9.22
C GLY A 402 16.74 4.71 8.45
N LYS A 403 15.75 5.32 9.10
CA LYS A 403 14.46 5.66 8.48
C LYS A 403 14.19 7.16 8.59
N PRO A 404 13.48 7.78 7.63
CA PRO A 404 12.94 9.13 7.80
C PRO A 404 11.90 9.17 8.92
N VAL A 405 12.24 9.78 10.06
CA VAL A 405 11.40 9.74 11.28
C VAL A 405 10.52 10.97 11.39
N SER A 406 9.25 10.77 11.78
CA SER A 406 8.31 11.86 12.02
C SER A 406 8.33 12.39 13.44
N PHE A 407 8.85 13.59 13.62
CA PHE A 407 8.72 14.30 14.89
C PHE A 407 8.64 15.83 14.76
N ILE A 408 9.36 16.42 13.80
CA ILE A 408 9.36 17.88 13.50
C ILE A 408 8.62 18.26 12.21
N GLU A 409 8.10 17.28 11.50
CA GLU A 409 7.57 17.36 10.13
C GLU A 409 6.21 18.03 9.94
N ASP A 410 5.86 18.94 10.82
CA ASP A 410 4.54 19.57 10.84
C ASP A 410 4.63 21.01 11.31
N CYS A 411 5.84 21.57 11.26
CA CYS A 411 6.07 22.95 11.62
C CYS A 411 5.54 23.86 10.51
N ALA A 412 4.78 24.89 10.89
CA ALA A 412 4.28 25.91 9.98
C ALA A 412 4.87 27.28 10.31
N VAL A 413 5.50 27.95 9.35
CA VAL A 413 6.07 29.30 9.52
C VAL A 413 5.46 30.28 8.51
N PRO A 414 5.46 31.60 8.79
CA PRO A 414 5.08 32.61 7.81
C PRO A 414 5.90 32.49 6.50
N LEU A 415 5.26 32.74 5.35
CA LEU A 415 5.85 32.47 4.03
C LEU A 415 7.09 33.32 3.75
N GLU A 416 7.13 34.55 4.25
CA GLU A 416 8.26 35.47 4.16
C GLU A 416 9.53 34.94 4.86
N HIS A 417 9.38 33.95 5.75
CA HIS A 417 10.47 33.33 6.49
C HIS A 417 10.75 31.89 6.04
N LEU A 418 9.96 31.34 5.11
CA LEU A 418 9.99 29.93 4.75
C LEU A 418 11.37 29.48 4.24
N ALA A 419 11.97 30.25 3.34
CA ALA A 419 13.27 29.94 2.78
C ALA A 419 14.38 29.90 3.85
N ASP A 420 14.47 30.95 4.67
CA ASP A 420 15.47 31.05 5.74
C ASP A 420 15.28 29.98 6.82
N TYR A 421 14.04 29.68 7.19
CA TYR A 421 13.74 28.61 8.14
C TYR A 421 14.22 27.26 7.62
N THR A 422 13.90 26.90 6.36
CA THR A 422 14.31 25.61 5.79
C THR A 422 15.84 25.48 5.65
N GLU A 423 16.53 26.55 5.30
CA GLU A 423 17.99 26.60 5.25
C GLU A 423 18.61 26.37 6.64
N ARG A 424 18.13 27.07 7.67
CA ARG A 424 18.63 26.92 9.04
C ARG A 424 18.34 25.52 9.59
N LEU A 425 17.16 24.97 9.31
CA LEU A 425 16.81 23.62 9.73
C LEU A 425 17.66 22.57 9.01
N THR A 426 18.02 22.79 7.74
CA THR A 426 18.99 21.94 7.02
C THR A 426 20.35 21.91 7.73
N ARG A 427 20.85 23.06 8.19
CA ARG A 427 22.10 23.13 8.98
C ARG A 427 22.01 22.40 10.33
N VAL A 428 20.83 22.38 10.96
CA VAL A 428 20.60 21.57 12.17
C VAL A 428 20.78 20.08 11.85
N PHE A 429 20.24 19.58 10.72
CA PHE A 429 20.44 18.19 10.32
C PHE A 429 21.92 17.87 10.06
N GLU A 430 22.63 18.73 9.34
CA GLU A 430 24.06 18.57 9.06
C GLU A 430 24.89 18.52 10.35
N LYS A 431 24.60 19.42 11.31
CA LYS A 431 25.23 19.44 12.64
C LYS A 431 25.07 18.11 13.39
N HIS A 432 23.92 17.45 13.23
CA HIS A 432 23.63 16.15 13.85
C HIS A 432 24.01 14.94 12.98
N GLY A 433 24.68 15.17 11.84
CA GLY A 433 25.14 14.13 10.93
C GLY A 433 24.02 13.35 10.24
N THR A 434 22.90 14.02 9.95
CA THR A 434 21.77 13.47 9.20
C THR A 434 21.37 14.43 8.07
N ARG A 435 20.42 14.01 7.23
CA ARG A 435 19.82 14.83 6.16
C ARG A 435 18.32 14.82 6.31
N GLY A 436 17.70 15.97 6.06
CA GLY A 436 16.26 16.10 5.97
C GLY A 436 15.78 15.71 4.57
N THR A 437 14.67 14.98 4.52
CA THR A 437 13.92 14.72 3.30
C THR A 437 12.63 15.53 3.34
N TRP A 438 12.33 16.27 2.27
CA TRP A 438 11.36 17.35 2.27
C TRP A 438 10.20 17.11 1.30
N TYR A 439 8.99 17.30 1.82
CA TYR A 439 7.78 17.49 1.04
C TYR A 439 6.88 18.42 1.85
N ALA A 440 6.11 19.30 1.24
CA ALA A 440 5.45 20.33 2.05
C ALA A 440 4.18 20.87 1.42
N HIS A 441 3.33 21.41 2.29
CA HIS A 441 2.27 22.32 1.93
C HIS A 441 2.85 23.73 1.89
N ALA A 442 3.66 23.99 0.86
CA ALA A 442 4.43 25.22 0.72
C ALA A 442 3.52 26.46 0.77
N SER A 443 2.33 26.38 0.15
CA SER A 443 1.31 27.46 0.14
C SER A 443 0.96 28.05 1.50
N VAL A 444 1.10 27.29 2.59
CA VAL A 444 0.73 27.69 3.94
C VAL A 444 1.90 27.58 4.92
N GLY A 445 3.12 27.48 4.38
CA GLY A 445 4.36 27.43 5.13
C GLY A 445 4.51 26.21 6.04
N CYS A 446 3.68 25.18 5.84
CA CYS A 446 3.67 23.95 6.63
C CYS A 446 4.55 22.89 5.96
N LEU A 447 5.62 22.50 6.66
CA LEU A 447 6.71 21.69 6.13
C LEU A 447 6.62 20.26 6.66
N HIS A 448 6.70 19.28 5.76
CA HIS A 448 7.02 17.90 6.16
C HIS A 448 8.48 17.61 5.89
N VAL A 449 9.22 17.48 6.99
CA VAL A 449 10.65 17.27 6.97
C VAL A 449 11.02 16.16 7.93
N ARG A 450 11.74 15.17 7.41
CA ARG A 450 12.10 13.97 8.16
C ARG A 450 13.61 13.76 8.12
N PRO A 451 14.31 13.83 9.27
CA PRO A 451 15.69 13.40 9.33
C PRO A 451 15.76 11.87 9.33
N VAL A 452 16.81 11.33 8.71
CA VAL A 452 17.06 9.88 8.67
C VAL A 452 17.77 9.46 9.95
N LEU A 453 17.09 8.71 10.82
CA LEU A 453 17.59 8.27 12.12
C LEU A 453 17.37 6.77 12.33
N ASN A 454 18.27 6.11 13.07
CA ASN A 454 18.08 4.74 13.53
C ASN A 454 17.40 4.74 14.90
N MET A 455 16.09 4.52 14.95
CA MET A 455 15.33 4.53 16.20
C MET A 455 15.51 3.26 17.05
N LYS A 456 16.29 2.28 16.59
CA LYS A 456 16.68 1.11 17.40
C LYS A 456 17.81 1.48 18.38
N SER A 457 18.67 2.43 18.03
CA SER A 457 19.83 2.81 18.86
C SER A 457 19.52 3.96 19.82
N GLU A 458 20.25 4.02 20.94
CA GLU A 458 20.17 5.12 21.92
C GLU A 458 20.63 6.45 21.31
N GLU A 459 21.67 6.41 20.48
CA GLU A 459 22.17 7.58 19.76
C GLU A 459 21.08 8.22 18.87
N GLY A 460 20.28 7.40 18.17
CA GLY A 460 19.20 7.89 17.32
C GLY A 460 18.14 8.67 18.10
N ALA A 461 17.76 8.20 19.30
CA ALA A 461 16.83 8.91 20.17
C ALA A 461 17.41 10.23 20.70
N ARG A 462 18.69 10.24 21.11
CA ARG A 462 19.37 11.47 21.56
C ARG A 462 19.44 12.52 20.45
N LYS A 463 19.75 12.10 19.22
CA LYS A 463 19.74 12.99 18.03
C LYS A 463 18.33 13.53 17.76
N MET A 464 17.31 12.67 17.83
CA MET A 464 15.91 13.09 17.68
C MET A 464 15.55 14.20 18.67
N ARG A 465 15.84 14.02 19.95
CA ARG A 465 15.61 15.01 21.01
C ARG A 465 16.30 16.34 20.72
N ALA A 466 17.60 16.32 20.43
CA ALA A 466 18.37 17.53 20.18
C ALA A 466 17.88 18.30 18.94
N ILE A 467 17.52 17.58 17.87
CA ILE A 467 16.92 18.19 16.67
C ILE A 467 15.56 18.80 16.99
N ALA A 468 14.73 18.13 17.80
CA ALA A 468 13.40 18.62 18.18
C ALA A 468 13.47 19.93 18.97
N GLU A 469 14.43 20.04 19.91
CA GLU A 469 14.69 21.24 20.71
C GLU A 469 15.13 22.43 19.83
N GLU A 470 16.09 22.21 18.92
CA GLU A 470 16.56 23.24 17.99
C GLU A 470 15.45 23.66 17.01
N ALA A 471 14.68 22.71 16.48
CA ALA A 471 13.52 23.00 15.64
C ALA A 471 12.45 23.80 16.38
N CYS A 472 12.16 23.46 17.64
CA CYS A 472 11.19 24.20 18.47
C CYS A 472 11.65 25.64 18.71
N ALA A 473 12.94 25.85 18.97
CA ALA A 473 13.51 27.19 19.12
C ALA A 473 13.36 28.01 17.82
N LEU A 474 13.68 27.42 16.66
CA LEU A 474 13.53 28.07 15.36
C LEU A 474 12.07 28.45 15.07
N VAL A 475 11.13 27.53 15.27
CA VAL A 475 9.70 27.81 15.03
C VAL A 475 9.20 28.97 15.88
N LYS A 476 9.61 29.04 17.15
CA LYS A 476 9.27 30.15 18.04
C LYS A 476 9.87 31.47 17.57
N GLU A 477 11.13 31.46 17.12
CA GLU A 477 11.81 32.64 16.58
C GLU A 477 11.05 33.23 15.38
N TYR A 478 10.62 32.35 14.47
CA TYR A 478 9.83 32.73 13.28
C TYR A 478 8.32 32.85 13.54
N LYS A 479 7.87 32.81 14.81
CA LYS A 479 6.46 32.93 15.23
C LYS A 479 5.52 31.92 14.54
N GLY A 480 6.05 30.74 14.25
CA GLY A 480 5.33 29.64 13.63
C GLY A 480 4.54 28.77 14.62
N SER A 481 3.84 27.78 14.07
CA SER A 481 3.24 26.67 14.81
C SER A 481 4.13 25.45 14.77
N TYR A 482 4.32 24.78 15.91
CA TYR A 482 5.07 23.51 15.98
C TYR A 482 4.22 22.31 15.53
N SER A 483 2.90 22.46 15.54
CA SER A 483 1.92 21.46 15.09
C SER A 483 0.96 22.12 14.10
N GLY A 484 1.03 21.73 12.83
CA GLY A 484 0.31 22.32 11.71
C GLY A 484 -0.93 21.55 11.29
N GLU A 485 -0.86 20.21 11.23
CA GLU A 485 -1.94 19.36 10.72
C GLU A 485 -2.02 17.91 11.25
N HIS A 486 -0.95 17.35 11.82
CA HIS A 486 -0.92 15.94 12.25
C HIS A 486 -1.45 15.74 13.69
N GLY A 487 -1.68 16.82 14.42
CA GLY A 487 -1.97 16.82 15.85
C GLY A 487 -0.69 16.81 16.70
N ASP A 488 -0.86 16.88 18.01
CA ASP A 488 0.21 16.83 18.98
C ASP A 488 0.63 15.40 19.31
N GLY A 489 -0.33 14.55 19.70
CA GLY A 489 -0.07 13.19 20.16
C GLY A 489 1.04 13.10 21.21
N LEU A 490 1.74 11.97 21.26
CA LEU A 490 2.91 11.79 22.12
C LEU A 490 4.13 12.55 21.62
N VAL A 491 4.23 12.78 20.31
CA VAL A 491 5.38 13.47 19.70
C VAL A 491 5.49 14.91 20.16
N ARG A 492 4.36 15.64 20.26
CA ARG A 492 4.39 17.11 20.43
C ARG A 492 3.68 17.67 21.64
N SER A 493 2.94 16.88 22.39
CA SER A 493 2.29 17.39 23.59
C SER A 493 3.27 18.02 24.59
N GLU A 494 4.49 17.47 24.72
CA GLU A 494 5.55 18.06 25.58
C GLU A 494 5.91 19.50 25.16
N TRP A 495 5.78 19.84 23.88
CA TRP A 495 6.14 21.16 23.33
C TRP A 495 5.05 22.22 23.46
N ILE A 496 3.84 21.86 23.93
CA ILE A 496 2.74 22.82 24.14
C ILE A 496 3.17 23.90 25.14
N GLU A 497 3.74 23.54 26.28
CA GLU A 497 4.18 24.53 27.27
C GLU A 497 5.36 25.39 26.76
N PRO A 498 6.42 24.84 26.14
CA PRO A 498 7.46 25.64 25.50
C PRO A 498 6.93 26.66 24.47
N VAL A 499 5.87 26.35 23.73
CA VAL A 499 5.30 27.22 22.67
C VAL A 499 4.29 28.22 23.24
N TYR A 500 3.29 27.75 24.00
CA TYR A 500 2.18 28.57 24.51
C TYR A 500 2.44 29.17 25.89
N GLY A 501 3.42 28.65 26.63
CA GLY A 501 3.72 29.05 27.99
C GLY A 501 2.84 28.38 29.04
N PRO A 502 3.29 28.37 30.31
CA PRO A 502 2.66 27.60 31.39
C PRO A 502 1.24 28.07 31.74
N ARG A 503 0.89 29.33 31.42
CA ARG A 503 -0.43 29.89 31.72
C ARG A 503 -1.51 29.27 30.84
N LEU A 504 -1.29 29.21 29.53
CA LEU A 504 -2.22 28.57 28.59
C LEU A 504 -2.24 27.04 28.76
N THR A 505 -1.09 26.41 29.07
CA THR A 505 -1.07 24.98 29.41
C THR A 505 -2.00 24.67 30.58
N ARG A 506 -1.96 25.45 31.66
CA ARG A 506 -2.90 25.29 32.80
C ARG A 506 -4.36 25.51 32.41
N ALA A 507 -4.63 26.40 31.45
CA ALA A 507 -5.99 26.58 30.93
C ALA A 507 -6.47 25.35 30.16
N PHE A 508 -5.59 24.71 29.38
CA PHE A 508 -5.88 23.42 28.73
C PHE A 508 -6.13 22.30 29.74
N GLU A 509 -5.37 22.24 30.83
CA GLU A 509 -5.63 21.30 31.93
C GLU A 509 -6.98 21.55 32.60
N ALA A 510 -7.33 22.81 32.83
CA ALA A 510 -8.64 23.18 33.39
C ALA A 510 -9.78 22.78 32.46
N LEU A 511 -9.61 22.98 31.16
CA LEU A 511 -10.57 22.54 30.15
C LEU A 511 -10.71 21.01 30.16
N LYS A 512 -9.59 20.28 30.15
CA LYS A 512 -9.60 18.80 30.26
C LYS A 512 -10.33 18.33 31.52
N ARG A 513 -10.07 18.94 32.69
CA ARG A 513 -10.77 18.62 33.95
C ARG A 513 -12.28 18.85 33.87
N ALA A 514 -12.72 19.87 33.13
CA ALA A 514 -14.14 20.17 32.99
C ALA A 514 -14.88 19.11 32.16
N PHE A 515 -14.24 18.59 31.11
CA PHE A 515 -14.82 17.56 30.23
C PHE A 515 -14.65 16.13 30.78
N ASP A 516 -13.51 15.86 31.42
CA ASP A 516 -13.12 14.54 31.89
C ASP A 516 -12.43 14.65 33.27
N PRO A 517 -13.23 14.84 34.34
CA PRO A 517 -12.70 15.05 35.70
C PRO A 517 -11.97 13.82 36.26
N ARG A 518 -12.18 12.64 35.69
CA ARG A 518 -11.52 11.38 36.08
C ARG A 518 -10.30 11.05 35.24
N GLY A 519 -10.02 11.80 34.17
CA GLY A 519 -8.84 11.59 33.33
C GLY A 519 -8.87 10.30 32.49
N LEU A 520 -10.05 9.77 32.16
CA LEU A 520 -10.18 8.50 31.44
C LEU A 520 -10.01 8.63 29.92
N MET A 521 -10.27 9.79 29.34
CA MET A 521 -10.28 9.99 27.89
C MET A 521 -8.85 10.23 27.36
N ASN A 522 -8.30 9.27 26.63
CA ASN A 522 -6.97 9.28 25.99
C ASN A 522 -5.86 9.99 26.80
N PRO A 523 -5.52 9.50 28.01
CA PRO A 523 -4.58 10.18 28.90
C PRO A 523 -3.16 10.27 28.32
N GLY A 524 -2.42 11.30 28.77
CA GLY A 524 -1.03 11.56 28.40
C GLY A 524 -0.83 12.26 27.06
N LYS A 525 -1.90 12.83 26.48
CA LYS A 525 -1.86 13.63 25.24
C LYS A 525 -2.51 14.98 25.51
N ILE A 526 -2.00 16.02 24.85
CA ILE A 526 -2.29 17.46 25.02
C ILE A 526 -1.92 17.99 26.42
N VAL A 527 -2.33 17.30 27.48
CA VAL A 527 -1.98 17.64 28.87
C VAL A 527 -1.33 16.46 29.57
N HIS A 528 -0.39 16.77 30.47
CA HIS A 528 0.40 15.79 31.22
C HIS A 528 1.05 14.69 30.35
N PRO A 529 1.75 15.03 29.25
CA PRO A 529 2.37 14.04 28.39
C PRO A 529 3.65 13.46 29.00
N PRO A 530 4.02 12.22 28.64
CA PRO A 530 5.38 11.73 28.88
C PRO A 530 6.38 12.51 28.01
N PRO A 531 7.69 12.45 28.32
CA PRO A 531 8.72 12.97 27.42
C PRO A 531 8.63 12.32 26.03
N MET A 532 8.78 13.11 24.97
CA MET A 532 8.66 12.62 23.59
C MET A 532 9.68 11.54 23.27
N ASP A 533 10.82 11.54 23.96
CA ASP A 533 11.94 10.63 23.78
C ASP A 533 11.98 9.49 24.81
N ASP A 534 10.87 9.25 25.54
CA ASP A 534 10.72 8.06 26.37
C ASP A 534 10.78 6.78 25.52
N ARG A 535 11.98 6.17 25.49
CA ARG A 535 12.26 4.97 24.72
C ARG A 535 11.41 3.77 25.13
N THR A 536 10.84 3.74 26.34
CA THR A 536 9.97 2.64 26.78
C THR A 536 8.66 2.59 25.99
N LEU A 537 8.28 3.73 25.38
CA LEU A 537 7.10 3.87 24.53
C LEU A 537 7.41 3.64 23.05
N PHE A 538 8.68 3.53 22.64
CA PHE A 538 9.03 3.35 21.23
C PHE A 538 8.64 1.96 20.70
N ARG A 539 8.41 1.88 19.40
CA ARG A 539 8.21 0.64 18.64
C ARG A 539 9.39 -0.31 18.76
N TYR A 540 10.59 0.25 18.88
CA TYR A 540 11.84 -0.46 19.14
C TYR A 540 12.35 -0.07 20.54
N LYS A 541 11.81 -0.73 21.56
CA LYS A 541 12.14 -0.50 22.97
C LYS A 541 13.61 -0.86 23.27
N PRO A 542 14.21 -0.34 24.37
CA PRO A 542 15.49 -0.83 24.86
C PRO A 542 15.51 -2.36 24.98
N GLY A 543 16.56 -2.99 24.45
CA GLY A 543 16.66 -4.46 24.40
C GLY A 543 15.88 -5.14 23.28
N TYR A 544 15.27 -4.38 22.36
CA TYR A 544 14.63 -4.96 21.16
C TYR A 544 15.62 -5.82 20.39
N ARG A 545 15.20 -7.07 20.17
CA ARG A 545 15.97 -8.08 19.45
C ARG A 545 15.01 -8.98 18.70
N THR A 546 15.50 -9.60 17.65
CA THR A 546 14.76 -10.60 16.88
C THR A 546 15.25 -12.00 17.25
N ILE A 547 14.36 -12.98 17.20
CA ILE A 547 14.73 -14.38 17.34
C ILE A 547 15.69 -14.78 16.20
N PRO A 548 16.68 -15.65 16.46
CA PRO A 548 17.50 -16.20 15.39
C PRO A 548 16.62 -17.10 14.51
N LEU A 549 16.66 -16.89 13.19
CA LEU A 549 15.90 -17.69 12.23
C LEU A 549 16.75 -17.95 10.99
N GLU A 550 17.00 -19.21 10.67
CA GLU A 550 17.63 -19.55 9.39
C GLU A 550 16.57 -19.48 8.28
N THR A 551 16.71 -18.50 7.38
CA THR A 551 15.72 -18.30 6.31
C THR A 551 15.92 -19.29 5.16
N VAL A 552 14.84 -19.83 4.63
CA VAL A 552 14.88 -20.73 3.46
C VAL A 552 14.87 -19.98 2.13
N LEU A 553 14.34 -18.75 2.10
CA LEU A 553 14.39 -17.88 0.93
C LEU A 553 15.52 -16.85 1.04
N ASP A 554 15.94 -16.30 -0.10
CA ASP A 554 16.87 -15.18 -0.17
C ASP A 554 16.18 -13.86 0.22
N TRP A 555 16.66 -13.27 1.31
CA TRP A 555 16.27 -11.96 1.83
C TRP A 555 17.45 -10.97 1.85
N SER A 556 18.55 -11.29 1.15
CA SER A 556 19.78 -10.46 1.12
C SER A 556 19.52 -9.02 0.67
N GLU A 557 18.49 -8.80 -0.14
CA GLU A 557 18.10 -7.46 -0.58
C GLU A 557 17.65 -6.52 0.55
N HIS A 558 17.35 -7.06 1.74
CA HIS A 558 16.96 -6.31 2.93
C HIS A 558 18.07 -6.28 4.01
N GLU A 559 19.17 -6.99 3.79
CA GLU A 559 20.33 -6.97 4.69
C GLU A 559 21.08 -5.64 4.53
N ALA A 560 20.72 -4.65 5.35
CA ALA A 560 21.42 -3.37 5.44
C ALA A 560 21.49 -2.92 6.90
N GLY A 561 22.70 -2.61 7.39
CA GLY A 561 22.94 -2.19 8.78
C GLY A 561 23.69 -3.23 9.63
N GLU A 562 23.64 -3.07 10.96
CA GLU A 562 24.25 -4.01 11.90
C GLU A 562 23.49 -5.36 11.87
N ARG A 563 24.22 -6.46 11.72
CA ARG A 563 23.66 -7.80 11.54
C ARG A 563 23.02 -8.29 12.85
N LEU A 564 21.69 -8.22 12.97
CA LEU A 564 20.92 -8.72 14.13
C LEU A 564 20.79 -10.27 14.17
N GLY A 565 21.89 -10.99 13.92
CA GLY A 565 21.94 -12.46 13.97
C GLY A 565 21.57 -13.19 12.66
N PRO A 566 21.56 -14.55 12.67
CA PRO A 566 21.08 -15.34 11.53
C PRO A 566 19.59 -15.07 11.29
N GLY A 567 19.25 -14.68 10.05
CA GLY A 567 17.88 -14.31 9.65
C GLY A 567 17.59 -12.83 9.45
N GLY A 568 18.60 -11.96 9.61
CA GLY A 568 18.46 -10.50 9.56
C GLY A 568 17.54 -9.99 8.45
N GLY A 569 17.80 -10.37 7.19
CA GLY A 569 17.08 -9.84 6.03
C GLY A 569 15.56 -10.01 6.11
N PHE A 570 15.07 -11.13 6.67
CA PHE A 570 13.63 -11.36 6.80
C PHE A 570 12.98 -10.44 7.85
N ALA A 571 13.60 -10.29 9.02
CA ALA A 571 13.08 -9.40 10.05
C ALA A 571 13.07 -7.94 9.58
N GLN A 572 14.14 -7.50 8.90
CA GLN A 572 14.20 -6.16 8.31
C GLN A 572 13.16 -5.96 7.20
N ALA A 573 12.87 -7.00 6.40
CA ALA A 573 11.78 -6.96 5.43
C ALA A 573 10.40 -6.78 6.09
N VAL A 574 10.14 -7.49 7.20
CA VAL A 574 8.90 -7.35 7.98
C VAL A 574 8.77 -5.95 8.60
N GLU A 575 9.88 -5.37 9.05
CA GLU A 575 9.96 -4.03 9.64
C GLU A 575 9.76 -2.89 8.63
N MET A 576 9.78 -3.15 7.32
CA MET A 576 9.43 -2.17 6.28
C MET A 576 7.98 -1.66 6.38
N CYS A 577 7.09 -2.36 7.09
CA CYS A 577 5.75 -1.85 7.35
C CYS A 577 5.82 -0.63 8.29
N ASN A 578 5.47 0.55 7.77
CA ASN A 578 5.41 1.80 8.51
C ASN A 578 4.04 2.09 9.18
N ASN A 579 3.10 1.14 9.15
CA ASN A 579 1.78 1.20 9.81
C ASN A 579 0.79 2.28 9.36
N ASN A 580 1.07 3.00 8.27
CA ASN A 580 0.19 4.06 7.72
C ASN A 580 -1.22 3.62 7.29
N GLY A 581 -1.50 2.32 7.25
CA GLY A 581 -2.79 1.76 6.87
C GLY A 581 -3.14 1.86 5.38
N HIS A 582 -2.20 2.12 4.45
CA HIS A 582 -2.50 2.19 3.00
C HIS A 582 -3.17 0.91 2.48
N CYS A 583 -2.88 -0.25 3.10
CA CYS A 583 -3.54 -1.52 2.80
C CYS A 583 -5.02 -1.61 3.21
N ARG A 584 -5.59 -0.55 3.82
CA ARG A 584 -6.98 -0.47 4.28
C ARG A 584 -7.90 0.27 3.31
N LYS A 585 -7.39 0.64 2.14
CA LYS A 585 -8.16 1.25 1.06
C LYS A 585 -9.15 0.29 0.41
N PHE A 586 -10.20 0.85 -0.20
CA PHE A 586 -11.25 0.09 -0.88
C PHE A 586 -11.35 0.40 -2.39
N ASP A 587 -10.39 1.15 -2.93
CA ASP A 587 -10.27 1.46 -4.37
C ASP A 587 -10.18 0.20 -5.24
N ALA A 588 -10.22 0.34 -6.57
CA ALA A 588 -10.10 -0.81 -7.49
C ALA A 588 -8.72 -1.51 -7.45
N GLY A 589 -7.77 -1.03 -6.65
CA GLY A 589 -6.45 -1.61 -6.47
C GLY A 589 -6.48 -3.05 -5.93
N LEU A 590 -5.39 -3.77 -6.15
CA LEU A 590 -5.22 -5.16 -5.81
C LEU A 590 -5.06 -5.38 -4.30
N MET A 591 -4.41 -4.48 -3.56
CA MET A 591 -4.15 -4.63 -2.12
C MET A 591 -5.32 -4.09 -1.26
N CYS A 592 -5.85 -4.81 -0.27
CA CYS A 592 -5.67 -6.22 0.11
C CYS A 592 -7.03 -6.93 0.06
N PRO A 593 -7.24 -7.98 -0.77
CA PRO A 593 -8.59 -8.47 -1.06
C PRO A 593 -9.32 -9.03 0.16
N SER A 594 -8.59 -9.69 1.06
CA SER A 594 -9.16 -10.23 2.31
C SER A 594 -9.64 -9.12 3.23
N TYR A 595 -8.86 -8.05 3.40
CA TYR A 595 -9.27 -6.91 4.22
C TYR A 595 -10.48 -6.20 3.59
N ARG A 596 -10.53 -6.01 2.27
CA ARG A 596 -11.64 -5.30 1.62
C ARG A 596 -13.00 -5.92 1.93
N VAL A 597 -13.03 -7.24 2.08
CA VAL A 597 -14.26 -7.99 2.38
C VAL A 597 -14.49 -8.13 3.89
N THR A 598 -13.46 -8.48 4.66
CA THR A 598 -13.61 -8.75 6.10
C THR A 598 -13.61 -7.48 6.94
N ARG A 599 -12.93 -6.43 6.47
CA ARG A 599 -12.61 -5.17 7.16
C ARG A 599 -11.89 -5.37 8.49
N ASP A 600 -11.27 -6.54 8.64
CA ASP A 600 -10.60 -6.95 9.86
C ASP A 600 -9.11 -6.61 9.80
N GLU A 601 -8.59 -5.94 10.82
CA GLU A 601 -7.18 -5.55 10.88
C GLU A 601 -6.25 -6.77 10.74
N GLN A 602 -6.63 -7.95 11.27
CA GLN A 602 -5.87 -9.20 11.11
C GLN A 602 -5.59 -9.52 9.64
N HIS A 603 -6.53 -9.19 8.75
CA HIS A 603 -6.45 -9.52 7.33
C HIS A 603 -5.88 -8.40 6.46
N SER A 604 -5.47 -7.28 7.07
CA SER A 604 -4.76 -6.19 6.41
C SER A 604 -3.27 -6.55 6.23
N THR A 605 -2.59 -5.95 5.25
CA THR A 605 -1.13 -6.14 5.09
C THR A 605 -0.39 -5.68 6.35
N ARG A 606 -0.80 -4.55 6.93
CA ARG A 606 -0.25 -3.98 8.17
C ARG A 606 -0.44 -4.91 9.35
N GLY A 607 -1.64 -5.45 9.54
CA GLY A 607 -1.94 -6.37 10.64
C GLY A 607 -1.05 -7.59 10.59
N ARG A 608 -0.91 -8.22 9.41
CA ARG A 608 -0.02 -9.36 9.20
C ARG A 608 1.46 -9.03 9.45
N ALA A 609 1.94 -7.91 8.91
CA ALA A 609 3.33 -7.50 9.09
C ALA A 609 3.64 -7.18 10.57
N ASN A 610 2.73 -6.51 11.28
CA ASN A 610 2.90 -6.25 12.71
C ASN A 610 2.87 -7.52 13.55
N THR A 611 1.94 -8.45 13.29
CA THR A 611 1.91 -9.72 14.00
C THR A 611 3.21 -10.51 13.77
N LEU A 612 3.70 -10.58 12.53
CA LEU A 612 5.00 -11.18 12.22
C LEU A 612 6.14 -10.50 12.98
N ARG A 613 6.20 -9.16 12.99
CA ARG A 613 7.24 -8.42 13.72
C ARG A 613 7.20 -8.72 15.21
N LEU A 614 6.03 -8.72 15.82
CA LEU A 614 5.85 -8.98 17.24
C LEU A 614 6.22 -10.42 17.60
N ALA A 615 5.88 -11.39 16.75
CA ALA A 615 6.31 -12.78 16.90
C ALA A 615 7.83 -12.93 16.77
N LEU A 616 8.43 -12.33 15.72
CA LEU A 616 9.88 -12.36 15.48
C LEU A 616 10.67 -11.63 16.56
N SER A 617 10.11 -10.64 17.24
CA SER A 617 10.77 -9.95 18.36
C SER A 617 10.48 -10.58 19.73
N GLY A 618 9.79 -11.72 19.77
CA GLY A 618 9.44 -12.44 21.00
C GLY A 618 8.37 -11.76 21.86
N GLN A 619 7.77 -10.66 21.38
CA GLN A 619 6.77 -9.88 22.14
C GLN A 619 5.42 -10.58 22.26
N LEU A 620 5.15 -11.62 21.45
CA LEU A 620 3.97 -12.48 21.55
C LEU A 620 4.24 -13.81 22.28
N GLY A 621 5.44 -13.98 22.83
CA GLY A 621 5.91 -15.23 23.42
C GLY A 621 6.89 -15.99 22.50
N PRO A 622 7.62 -16.98 23.06
CA PRO A 622 8.72 -17.67 22.37
C PRO A 622 8.27 -18.48 21.15
N ASP A 623 7.09 -19.10 21.22
CA ASP A 623 6.58 -19.99 20.16
C ASP A 623 5.60 -19.28 19.20
N ALA A 624 5.44 -17.96 19.34
CA ALA A 624 4.44 -17.22 18.57
C ALA A 624 4.68 -17.29 17.06
N PHE A 625 5.93 -17.38 16.60
CA PHE A 625 6.23 -17.40 15.16
C PHE A 625 5.68 -18.63 14.44
N THR A 626 5.56 -19.78 15.09
CA THR A 626 4.98 -21.01 14.52
C THR A 626 3.65 -21.40 15.17
N SER A 627 3.03 -20.49 15.91
CA SER A 627 1.75 -20.70 16.59
C SER A 627 0.56 -20.80 15.63
N LYS A 628 -0.57 -21.33 16.14
CA LYS A 628 -1.84 -21.40 15.41
C LYS A 628 -2.39 -20.00 15.10
N GLU A 629 -2.26 -19.07 16.04
CA GLU A 629 -2.71 -17.67 15.92
C GLU A 629 -1.94 -16.92 14.82
N MET A 630 -0.65 -17.22 14.66
CA MET A 630 0.15 -16.71 13.54
C MET A 630 -0.28 -17.33 12.21
N TYR A 631 -0.57 -18.64 12.19
CA TYR A 631 -1.13 -19.30 11.00
C TYR A 631 -2.46 -18.66 10.57
N GLU A 632 -3.39 -18.45 11.51
CA GLU A 632 -4.68 -17.81 11.26
C GLU A 632 -4.54 -16.37 10.73
N THR A 633 -3.53 -15.63 11.20
CA THR A 633 -3.21 -14.29 10.70
C THR A 633 -2.85 -14.29 9.20
N LEU A 634 -2.16 -15.33 8.74
CA LEU A 634 -1.70 -15.49 7.36
C LEU A 634 -2.63 -16.36 6.49
N ALA A 635 -3.59 -17.07 7.09
CA ALA A 635 -4.47 -18.02 6.42
C ALA A 635 -5.21 -17.38 5.23
N LEU A 636 -5.83 -16.21 5.45
CA LEU A 636 -6.58 -15.49 4.42
C LEU A 636 -5.73 -14.65 3.45
N CYS A 637 -4.39 -14.71 3.57
CA CYS A 637 -3.51 -14.10 2.56
C CYS A 637 -3.52 -15.00 1.32
N ILE A 638 -4.05 -14.47 0.21
CA ILE A 638 -4.18 -15.21 -1.06
C ILE A 638 -2.94 -15.12 -1.96
N SER A 639 -1.80 -14.65 -1.45
CA SER A 639 -0.53 -14.54 -2.18
C SER A 639 -0.63 -13.82 -3.54
N CYS A 640 -1.51 -12.82 -3.64
CA CYS A 640 -1.76 -12.07 -4.88
C CYS A 640 -0.63 -11.11 -5.29
N LYS A 641 0.31 -10.82 -4.38
CA LYS A 641 1.41 -9.85 -4.53
C LYS A 641 1.00 -8.39 -4.74
N GLY A 642 -0.28 -8.05 -4.51
CA GLY A 642 -0.73 -6.66 -4.53
C GLY A 642 0.01 -5.79 -3.53
N CYS A 643 0.34 -6.32 -2.34
CA CYS A 643 1.16 -5.60 -1.37
C CYS A 643 2.57 -5.28 -1.90
N LYS A 644 3.23 -6.20 -2.60
CA LYS A 644 4.56 -5.95 -3.17
C LYS A 644 4.54 -4.81 -4.20
N ARG A 645 3.47 -4.73 -5.00
CA ARG A 645 3.32 -3.74 -6.08
C ARG A 645 2.78 -2.39 -5.62
N GLU A 646 1.79 -2.40 -4.74
CA GLU A 646 1.00 -1.21 -4.37
C GLU A 646 1.32 -0.69 -2.97
N CYS A 647 1.95 -1.48 -2.09
CA CYS A 647 2.46 -0.93 -0.85
C CYS A 647 3.72 -0.13 -1.17
N PRO A 648 3.77 1.18 -0.92
CA PRO A 648 4.92 1.93 -1.40
C PRO A 648 6.17 1.70 -0.54
N THR A 649 6.06 1.05 0.63
CA THR A 649 7.23 0.54 1.38
C THR A 649 7.71 -0.85 0.92
N GLY A 650 7.07 -1.45 -0.08
CA GLY A 650 7.53 -2.68 -0.73
C GLY A 650 7.27 -3.97 0.04
N VAL A 651 6.26 -4.02 0.92
CA VAL A 651 5.95 -5.21 1.72
C VAL A 651 5.55 -6.41 0.85
N ASP A 652 6.36 -7.47 0.86
CA ASP A 652 6.09 -8.73 0.13
C ASP A 652 5.47 -9.80 1.04
N MET A 653 4.19 -9.62 1.37
CA MET A 653 3.46 -10.57 2.22
C MET A 653 3.34 -11.98 1.60
N ALA A 654 3.46 -12.10 0.28
CA ALA A 654 3.41 -13.40 -0.39
C ALA A 654 4.70 -14.20 -0.09
N ARG A 655 5.87 -13.57 -0.25
CA ARG A 655 7.16 -14.18 0.12
C ARG A 655 7.25 -14.44 1.63
N MET A 656 6.77 -13.50 2.46
CA MET A 656 6.74 -13.68 3.92
C MET A 656 5.87 -14.86 4.34
N LYS A 657 4.72 -15.07 3.69
CA LYS A 657 3.85 -16.23 3.96
C LYS A 657 4.53 -17.55 3.60
N ILE A 658 5.27 -17.61 2.48
CA ILE A 658 6.00 -18.83 2.07
C ILE A 658 7.06 -19.19 3.11
N GLU A 659 7.86 -18.20 3.55
CA GLU A 659 8.86 -18.37 4.60
C GLU A 659 8.21 -18.87 5.91
N PHE A 660 7.14 -18.22 6.36
CA PHE A 660 6.40 -18.65 7.55
C PHE A 660 5.87 -20.08 7.42
N LEU A 661 5.23 -20.44 6.30
CA LEU A 661 4.65 -21.78 6.11
C LEU A 661 5.71 -22.87 6.10
N TYR A 662 6.91 -22.58 5.57
CA TYR A 662 8.04 -23.50 5.65
C TYR A 662 8.35 -23.84 7.12
N HIS A 663 8.59 -22.82 7.95
CA HIS A 663 8.91 -23.00 9.37
C HIS A 663 7.75 -23.61 10.17
N TYR A 664 6.52 -23.17 9.93
CA TYR A 664 5.31 -23.70 10.56
C TYR A 664 5.20 -25.22 10.36
N HIS A 665 5.42 -25.69 9.13
CA HIS A 665 5.29 -27.11 8.79
C HIS A 665 6.48 -27.99 9.18
N GLN A 666 7.57 -27.41 9.71
CA GLN A 666 8.59 -28.20 10.41
C GLN A 666 8.08 -28.71 11.76
N GLN A 667 7.09 -28.05 12.34
CA GLN A 667 6.49 -28.41 13.64
C GLN A 667 5.06 -28.95 13.50
N HIS A 668 4.34 -28.56 12.44
CA HIS A 668 2.92 -28.87 12.25
C HIS A 668 2.69 -29.69 10.97
N PRO A 669 2.01 -30.84 11.04
CA PRO A 669 1.78 -31.66 9.87
C PRO A 669 0.89 -30.96 8.84
N ARG A 670 1.25 -31.07 7.57
CA ARG A 670 0.39 -30.64 6.46
C ARG A 670 -0.86 -31.50 6.39
N SER A 671 -2.00 -30.86 6.15
CA SER A 671 -3.28 -31.52 5.87
C SER A 671 -3.22 -32.34 4.58
N LEU A 672 -4.13 -33.33 4.46
CA LEU A 672 -4.26 -34.11 3.23
C LEU A 672 -4.59 -33.21 2.03
N LYS A 673 -5.43 -32.19 2.22
CA LYS A 673 -5.77 -31.19 1.20
C LYS A 673 -4.53 -30.46 0.68
N GLU A 674 -3.69 -29.95 1.59
CA GLU A 674 -2.44 -29.28 1.22
C GLU A 674 -1.51 -30.20 0.43
N ARG A 675 -1.37 -31.47 0.85
CA ARG A 675 -0.58 -32.46 0.11
C ARG A 675 -1.15 -32.75 -1.29
N LEU A 676 -2.46 -32.90 -1.42
CA LEU A 676 -3.13 -33.10 -2.70
C LEU A 676 -2.93 -31.91 -3.65
N VAL A 677 -3.02 -30.68 -3.15
CA VAL A 677 -2.78 -29.48 -3.95
C VAL A 677 -1.31 -29.37 -4.32
N ALA A 678 -0.40 -29.52 -3.36
CA ALA A 678 1.04 -29.37 -3.57
C ALA A 678 1.58 -30.35 -4.61
N HIS A 679 1.17 -31.62 -4.52
CA HIS A 679 1.61 -32.68 -5.43
C HIS A 679 0.74 -32.83 -6.69
N LEU A 680 -0.20 -31.92 -6.96
CA LEU A 680 -1.03 -31.93 -8.17
C LEU A 680 -0.24 -32.23 -9.45
N PRO A 681 0.90 -31.57 -9.74
CA PRO A 681 1.67 -31.86 -10.95
C PRO A 681 2.20 -33.30 -11.05
N ARG A 682 2.39 -34.00 -9.91
CA ARG A 682 2.90 -35.38 -9.90
C ARG A 682 1.86 -36.40 -10.31
N TYR A 683 0.61 -36.26 -9.85
CA TYR A 683 -0.45 -37.22 -10.16
C TYR A 683 -1.34 -36.78 -11.33
N ALA A 684 -1.26 -35.53 -11.78
CA ALA A 684 -2.06 -35.01 -12.90
C ALA A 684 -2.02 -35.86 -14.18
N PRO A 685 -0.87 -36.42 -14.65
CA PRO A 685 -0.85 -37.31 -15.80
C PRO A 685 -1.73 -38.56 -15.64
N TRP A 686 -1.83 -39.09 -14.42
CA TRP A 686 -2.62 -40.27 -14.09
C TRP A 686 -4.10 -39.91 -13.94
N ALA A 687 -4.40 -38.81 -13.25
CA ALA A 687 -5.77 -38.31 -13.10
C ALA A 687 -6.41 -37.94 -14.44
N ALA A 688 -5.66 -37.30 -15.35
CA ALA A 688 -6.13 -36.96 -16.68
C ALA A 688 -6.46 -38.20 -17.54
N ARG A 689 -5.69 -39.29 -17.42
CA ARG A 689 -6.00 -40.58 -18.10
C ARG A 689 -7.30 -41.20 -17.58
N LEU A 690 -7.63 -40.96 -16.31
CA LEU A 690 -8.85 -41.41 -15.63
C LEU A 690 -9.95 -40.32 -15.59
N ALA A 691 -9.89 -39.32 -16.47
CA ALA A 691 -10.77 -38.15 -16.43
C ALA A 691 -12.29 -38.46 -16.28
N PRO A 692 -12.89 -39.47 -16.95
CA PRO A 692 -14.31 -39.77 -16.76
C PRO A 692 -14.68 -40.10 -15.31
N LEU A 693 -13.77 -40.77 -14.58
CA LEU A 693 -13.93 -41.08 -13.16
C LEU A 693 -13.61 -39.87 -12.28
N ALA A 694 -12.52 -39.15 -12.57
CA ALA A 694 -12.11 -37.97 -11.81
C ALA A 694 -13.16 -36.85 -11.85
N ASN A 695 -13.85 -36.69 -12.99
CA ASN A 695 -14.91 -35.70 -13.19
C ASN A 695 -16.28 -36.15 -12.65
N LEU A 696 -16.43 -37.39 -12.16
CA LEU A 696 -17.70 -37.92 -11.66
C LEU A 696 -18.18 -37.15 -10.41
N ARG A 697 -17.25 -36.62 -9.62
CA ARG A 697 -17.54 -35.79 -8.44
C ARG A 697 -18.54 -34.68 -8.75
N ASP A 698 -18.33 -33.96 -9.84
CA ASP A 698 -19.15 -32.78 -10.19
C ASP A 698 -20.49 -33.15 -10.82
N ARG A 699 -20.68 -34.42 -11.21
CA ARG A 699 -21.94 -34.94 -11.77
C ARG A 699 -22.83 -35.56 -10.69
N VAL A 700 -22.25 -35.98 -9.56
CA VAL A 700 -22.96 -36.69 -8.49
C VAL A 700 -22.88 -35.88 -7.19
N PRO A 701 -23.97 -35.21 -6.75
CA PRO A 701 -23.97 -34.37 -5.56
C PRO A 701 -23.52 -35.07 -4.28
N ALA A 702 -23.78 -36.38 -4.15
CA ALA A 702 -23.32 -37.17 -3.01
C ALA A 702 -21.79 -37.28 -2.94
N LEU A 703 -21.10 -37.39 -4.09
CA LEU A 703 -19.64 -37.43 -4.15
C LEU A 703 -19.04 -36.05 -3.83
N ALA A 704 -19.66 -34.96 -4.27
CA ALA A 704 -19.25 -33.61 -3.88
C ALA A 704 -19.32 -33.42 -2.36
N ARG A 705 -20.43 -33.81 -1.72
CA ARG A 705 -20.59 -33.77 -0.25
C ARG A 705 -19.61 -34.67 0.48
N LEU A 706 -19.33 -35.86 -0.06
CA LEU A 706 -18.34 -36.77 0.51
C LEU A 706 -16.92 -36.17 0.41
N SER A 707 -16.57 -35.56 -0.73
CA SER A 707 -15.28 -34.90 -0.93
C SER A 707 -15.10 -33.70 0.00
N GLU A 708 -16.16 -32.94 0.29
CA GLU A 708 -16.13 -31.84 1.24
C GLU A 708 -15.80 -32.34 2.65
N ARG A 709 -16.48 -33.41 3.10
CA ARG A 709 -16.26 -34.00 4.42
C ARG A 709 -14.87 -34.63 4.57
N LEU A 710 -14.38 -35.31 3.53
CA LEU A 710 -13.10 -36.04 3.60
C LEU A 710 -11.88 -35.16 3.31
N LEU A 711 -12.00 -34.22 2.37
CA LEU A 711 -10.87 -33.46 1.82
C LEU A 711 -10.97 -31.95 2.07
N GLY A 712 -12.11 -31.44 2.54
CA GLY A 712 -12.32 -30.01 2.83
C GLY A 712 -12.53 -29.15 1.58
N PHE A 713 -12.80 -29.74 0.41
CA PHE A 713 -13.13 -29.00 -0.82
C PHE A 713 -14.65 -28.80 -0.94
N SER A 714 -15.10 -27.55 -1.07
CA SER A 714 -16.52 -27.20 -1.04
C SER A 714 -17.34 -27.91 -2.12
N ALA A 715 -18.46 -28.52 -1.72
CA ALA A 715 -19.47 -29.09 -2.59
C ALA A 715 -20.26 -28.01 -3.36
N ARG A 716 -20.19 -26.74 -2.94
CA ARG A 716 -20.79 -25.59 -3.64
C ARG A 716 -19.97 -25.11 -4.84
N ARG A 717 -18.85 -25.76 -5.14
CA ARG A 717 -17.93 -25.40 -6.21
C ARG A 717 -17.66 -26.61 -7.12
N SER A 718 -17.70 -26.39 -8.43
CA SER A 718 -17.19 -27.38 -9.39
C SER A 718 -15.66 -27.49 -9.27
N TRP A 719 -15.06 -28.60 -9.70
CA TRP A 719 -13.62 -28.74 -9.83
C TRP A 719 -13.17 -28.40 -11.26
N PRO A 720 -11.87 -28.09 -11.46
CA PRO A 720 -11.31 -28.06 -12.81
C PRO A 720 -11.55 -29.41 -13.50
N GLN A 721 -12.02 -29.37 -14.74
CA GLN A 721 -12.35 -30.58 -15.48
C GLN A 721 -11.09 -31.24 -16.02
N TRP A 722 -10.90 -32.53 -15.76
CA TRP A 722 -9.80 -33.31 -16.33
C TRP A 722 -10.09 -33.68 -17.79
N HIS A 723 -9.07 -33.61 -18.66
CA HIS A 723 -9.18 -34.02 -20.06
C HIS A 723 -8.31 -35.26 -20.37
N ARG A 724 -8.90 -36.28 -21.03
CA ARG A 724 -8.12 -37.44 -21.54
C ARG A 724 -7.21 -37.04 -22.70
N ASP A 725 -7.67 -36.07 -23.48
CA ASP A 725 -6.91 -35.40 -24.54
C ASP A 725 -6.16 -34.18 -23.97
N PHE A 726 -5.39 -34.42 -22.91
CA PHE A 726 -4.51 -33.42 -22.33
C PHE A 726 -3.33 -33.13 -23.27
N PHE A 727 -2.72 -31.95 -23.12
CA PHE A 727 -1.64 -31.49 -23.99
C PHE A 727 -0.40 -32.38 -23.90
N ARG A 728 0.04 -32.98 -25.02
CA ARG A 728 1.13 -33.99 -25.04
C ARG A 728 2.55 -33.44 -25.25
N GLY A 729 2.74 -32.14 -25.05
CA GLY A 729 4.06 -31.51 -25.13
C GLY A 729 4.60 -31.46 -26.57
N PRO A 730 5.90 -31.74 -26.80
CA PRO A 730 6.52 -31.68 -28.13
C PRO A 730 5.82 -32.50 -29.22
N ARG A 731 5.05 -33.54 -28.85
CA ARG A 731 4.30 -34.37 -29.81
C ARG A 731 3.13 -33.64 -30.48
N GLU A 732 2.72 -32.48 -29.96
CA GLU A 732 1.69 -31.65 -30.57
C GLU A 732 2.26 -30.60 -31.55
N VAL A 733 3.60 -30.51 -31.65
CA VAL A 733 4.26 -29.73 -32.71
C VAL A 733 4.47 -30.67 -33.91
N PRO A 734 3.93 -30.36 -35.10
CA PRO A 734 4.20 -31.15 -36.31
C PRO A 734 5.72 -31.27 -36.57
N ALA A 735 6.18 -32.41 -37.10
CA ALA A 735 7.60 -32.68 -37.35
C ALA A 735 8.26 -31.65 -38.29
N ASP A 736 7.45 -31.09 -39.19
CA ASP A 736 7.78 -29.92 -39.99
C ASP A 736 7.09 -28.75 -39.29
N GLY A 737 7.80 -28.04 -38.40
CA GLY A 737 7.20 -26.96 -37.59
C GLY A 737 6.28 -26.09 -38.46
N VAL A 738 4.99 -26.00 -38.08
CA VAL A 738 3.85 -25.46 -38.85
C VAL A 738 4.27 -24.82 -40.18
N ALA A 739 4.26 -25.62 -41.25
CA ALA A 739 4.67 -25.17 -42.57
C ALA A 739 3.77 -24.05 -43.10
N VAL A 740 4.36 -22.88 -43.36
CA VAL A 740 3.82 -21.91 -44.32
C VAL A 740 4.18 -22.42 -45.73
N PRO A 741 3.27 -22.41 -46.73
CA PRO A 741 3.57 -22.88 -48.08
C PRO A 741 4.73 -22.10 -48.71
N ALA A 742 5.56 -22.79 -49.49
CA ALA A 742 6.78 -22.24 -50.09
C ALA A 742 6.50 -21.14 -51.13
N PRO A 743 7.34 -20.09 -51.23
CA PRO A 743 7.25 -19.13 -52.32
C PRO A 743 7.80 -19.72 -53.62
N VAL A 744 6.95 -19.73 -54.65
CA VAL A 744 7.33 -20.07 -56.02
C VAL A 744 8.03 -18.86 -56.66
N GLY A 745 9.25 -19.09 -57.18
CA GLY A 745 9.77 -18.39 -58.35
C GLY A 745 10.80 -17.28 -58.12
N ARG A 746 12.09 -17.64 -58.01
CA ARG A 746 13.19 -16.78 -58.50
C ARG A 746 13.76 -17.38 -59.79
N ARG A 747 13.55 -16.71 -60.92
CA ARG A 747 14.39 -16.82 -62.12
C ARG A 747 15.38 -15.65 -62.13
N GLY A 748 16.65 -15.95 -62.42
CA GLY A 748 17.64 -14.97 -62.86
C GLY A 748 19.01 -15.04 -62.17
N ASN A 749 19.91 -15.88 -62.70
CA ASN A 749 21.37 -15.93 -62.49
C ASN A 749 22.07 -14.96 -63.50
N PRO A 750 23.42 -14.85 -63.66
CA PRO A 750 24.60 -15.19 -62.83
C PRO A 750 25.71 -14.10 -62.78
N ALA A 751 26.77 -14.36 -61.96
CA ALA A 751 28.22 -14.14 -62.21
C ALA A 751 28.96 -13.93 -60.86
N THR A 752 30.18 -14.37 -60.52
CA THR A 752 31.29 -15.19 -61.07
C THR A 752 32.36 -15.31 -59.95
N GLY A 753 33.18 -16.38 -59.95
CA GLY A 753 34.54 -16.44 -59.36
C GLY A 753 34.65 -17.09 -57.97
N GLU A 754 35.04 -18.38 -57.84
CA GLU A 754 36.43 -18.90 -57.66
C GLU A 754 37.13 -18.44 -56.34
N GLY A 755 37.68 -19.27 -55.45
CA GLY A 755 37.93 -20.72 -55.43
C GLY A 755 38.60 -21.21 -54.12
N LYS A 756 38.64 -22.55 -53.98
CA LYS A 756 39.59 -23.47 -53.31
C LYS A 756 40.07 -23.26 -51.85
N GLY A 757 39.85 -24.28 -51.00
CA GLY A 757 40.48 -24.53 -49.68
C GLY A 757 41.91 -25.11 -49.77
N PRO A 758 42.44 -25.93 -48.80
CA PRO A 758 41.83 -26.50 -47.59
C PRO A 758 42.71 -26.45 -46.28
N SER A 759 42.20 -27.07 -45.21
CA SER A 759 42.75 -27.41 -43.86
C SER A 759 44.01 -28.32 -43.85
N PRO A 760 44.54 -28.91 -42.73
CA PRO A 760 44.39 -28.69 -41.25
C PRO A 760 45.72 -28.77 -40.39
N LEU A 761 45.65 -28.38 -39.09
CA LEU A 761 46.25 -28.88 -37.80
C LEU A 761 47.61 -29.64 -37.75
N PRO A 762 48.45 -29.62 -36.65
CA PRO A 762 48.04 -30.12 -35.31
C PRO A 762 48.75 -29.62 -34.01
N ARG A 763 48.26 -30.23 -32.91
CA ARG A 763 48.51 -30.33 -31.45
C ARG A 763 49.94 -30.33 -30.86
N GLY A 764 50.02 -30.06 -29.54
CA GLY A 764 50.98 -30.61 -28.56
C GLY A 764 51.47 -29.56 -27.54
N ASP A 765 50.97 -29.50 -26.31
CA ASP A 765 51.38 -30.22 -25.07
C ASP A 765 52.55 -29.57 -24.30
N GLY A 766 52.41 -29.45 -22.97
CA GLY A 766 53.55 -29.33 -22.04
C GLY A 766 53.42 -28.34 -20.87
N ALA A 767 52.95 -28.81 -19.72
CA ALA A 767 53.27 -28.28 -18.38
C ALA A 767 54.75 -28.67 -18.01
N PRO A 768 55.42 -28.21 -16.91
CA PRO A 768 54.87 -28.03 -15.54
C PRO A 768 55.47 -26.90 -14.65
N HIS A 769 54.88 -26.81 -13.46
CA HIS A 769 55.26 -26.10 -12.21
C HIS A 769 56.72 -26.36 -11.74
N PRO A 770 57.34 -25.57 -10.80
CA PRO A 770 56.89 -25.51 -9.39
C PRO A 770 57.15 -24.23 -8.55
N ALA A 771 56.41 -24.17 -7.44
CA ALA A 771 56.65 -23.63 -6.07
C ALA A 771 57.71 -22.56 -5.74
N GLY A 772 57.32 -21.63 -4.84
CA GLY A 772 58.26 -20.87 -3.99
C GLY A 772 57.61 -19.79 -3.11
N ASN A 773 57.45 -20.09 -1.82
CA ASN A 773 57.01 -19.19 -0.74
C ASN A 773 58.06 -18.10 -0.44
N ALA A 774 57.66 -16.84 -0.19
CA ALA A 774 58.34 -15.96 0.77
C ALA A 774 57.46 -14.76 1.19
N ARG A 775 57.30 -14.60 2.51
CA ARG A 775 56.73 -13.42 3.16
C ARG A 775 57.75 -12.27 3.15
N LEU A 776 57.31 -11.04 2.93
CA LEU A 776 58.00 -9.84 3.44
C LEU A 776 56.99 -8.71 3.70
N ARG A 777 57.11 -8.13 4.90
CA ARG A 777 56.37 -6.95 5.39
C ARG A 777 56.90 -5.70 4.68
N GLY A 778 56.02 -4.80 4.28
CA GLY A 778 56.37 -3.45 3.79
C GLY A 778 55.19 -2.50 3.89
N ARG A 779 55.42 -1.36 4.57
CA ARG A 779 54.47 -0.26 4.82
C ARG A 779 53.85 0.30 3.53
N ILE A 780 52.55 0.60 3.55
CA ILE A 780 51.84 1.35 2.50
C ILE A 780 51.79 2.84 2.92
N PRO A 781 52.24 3.80 2.08
CA PRO A 781 52.03 5.23 2.30
C PRO A 781 50.58 5.62 1.97
N LYS A 782 50.04 6.55 2.76
CA LYS A 782 48.78 7.26 2.51
C LYS A 782 48.88 8.11 1.23
N GLY A 783 47.84 8.07 0.40
CA GLY A 783 47.54 9.14 -0.57
C GLY A 783 47.30 8.68 -2.02
N ALA A 784 46.09 8.21 -2.33
CA ALA A 784 45.46 8.28 -3.65
C ALA A 784 43.95 8.00 -3.51
N PRO A 785 43.07 8.67 -4.29
CA PRO A 785 41.63 8.62 -4.10
C PRO A 785 41.07 7.22 -4.37
N ALA A 786 40.13 6.79 -3.51
CA ALA A 786 39.40 5.55 -3.69
C ALA A 786 38.69 5.53 -5.06
N PRO A 787 38.75 4.42 -5.82
CA PRO A 787 37.99 4.30 -7.05
C PRO A 787 36.50 4.39 -6.70
N ARG A 788 35.79 5.28 -7.40
CA ARG A 788 34.32 5.30 -7.44
C ARG A 788 33.85 3.86 -7.65
N SER A 789 33.04 3.36 -6.73
CA SER A 789 32.33 2.09 -6.88
C SER A 789 31.45 2.16 -8.12
N GLY A 790 32.00 1.76 -9.26
CA GLY A 790 31.23 1.51 -10.47
C GLY A 790 30.20 0.44 -10.14
N ALA A 791 28.93 0.73 -10.43
CA ALA A 791 27.89 -0.27 -10.52
C ALA A 791 28.41 -1.49 -11.29
N PRO A 792 28.05 -2.72 -10.90
CA PRO A 792 28.45 -3.90 -11.66
C PRO A 792 28.02 -3.72 -13.11
N ALA A 793 28.96 -3.85 -14.03
CA ALA A 793 28.70 -3.77 -15.45
C ALA A 793 27.58 -4.77 -15.79
N ASP A 794 26.45 -4.22 -16.23
CA ASP A 794 25.32 -4.98 -16.75
C ASP A 794 25.83 -5.97 -17.79
N GLY A 795 25.57 -7.26 -17.53
CA GLY A 795 25.94 -8.34 -18.42
C GLY A 795 25.39 -8.08 -19.82
N VAL A 796 26.29 -8.13 -20.80
CA VAL A 796 26.03 -8.02 -22.24
C VAL A 796 24.71 -8.72 -22.59
N ALA A 797 23.73 -7.93 -23.05
CA ALA A 797 22.49 -8.46 -23.59
C ALA A 797 22.81 -9.31 -24.82
N VAL A 798 22.62 -10.63 -24.71
CA VAL A 798 22.65 -11.52 -25.88
C VAL A 798 21.48 -11.09 -26.78
N PRO A 799 21.70 -10.74 -28.05
CA PRO A 799 20.62 -10.39 -28.96
C PRO A 799 19.62 -11.55 -29.05
N ALA A 800 18.32 -11.26 -28.93
CA ALA A 800 17.29 -12.27 -29.12
C ALA A 800 17.40 -12.83 -30.55
N LEU A 801 17.47 -14.15 -30.70
CA LEU A 801 17.33 -14.79 -32.01
C LEU A 801 15.92 -14.52 -32.54
N ALA A 802 15.82 -13.81 -33.66
CA ALA A 802 14.55 -13.59 -34.34
C ALA A 802 14.00 -14.92 -34.88
N GLY A 803 12.68 -15.15 -34.74
CA GLY A 803 11.98 -16.29 -35.35
C GLY A 803 11.91 -17.58 -34.53
N GLU A 804 12.43 -17.63 -33.30
CA GLU A 804 12.29 -18.81 -32.41
C GLU A 804 11.78 -18.43 -31.01
N VAL A 805 10.94 -19.29 -30.42
CA VAL A 805 10.36 -19.07 -29.08
C VAL A 805 10.18 -20.40 -28.34
N VAL A 806 10.29 -20.38 -27.01
CA VAL A 806 9.96 -21.53 -26.16
C VAL A 806 8.57 -21.35 -25.58
N LEU A 807 7.65 -22.29 -25.81
CA LEU A 807 6.38 -22.37 -25.07
C LEU A 807 6.56 -23.28 -23.86
N LEU A 808 6.28 -22.78 -22.66
CA LEU A 808 6.31 -23.52 -21.41
C LEU A 808 4.88 -23.93 -21.01
N PRO A 809 4.50 -25.22 -21.17
CA PRO A 809 3.19 -25.69 -20.75
C PRO A 809 3.10 -25.73 -19.22
N ASP A 810 2.16 -24.97 -18.65
CA ASP A 810 1.88 -25.06 -17.22
C ASP A 810 0.93 -26.23 -16.91
N THR A 811 0.89 -26.64 -15.63
CA THR A 811 0.10 -27.80 -15.19
C THR A 811 -1.40 -27.62 -15.45
N PHE A 812 -1.94 -26.41 -15.33
CA PHE A 812 -3.37 -26.18 -15.41
C PHE A 812 -3.85 -26.24 -16.87
N ASN A 813 -3.20 -25.48 -17.76
CA ASN A 813 -3.51 -25.55 -19.18
C ASN A 813 -3.15 -26.92 -19.76
N THR A 814 -2.17 -27.66 -19.22
CA THR A 814 -1.85 -29.00 -19.74
C THR A 814 -3.01 -29.97 -19.54
N TYR A 815 -3.58 -30.04 -18.33
CA TYR A 815 -4.51 -31.11 -17.94
C TYR A 815 -5.98 -30.69 -17.84
N PHE A 816 -6.25 -29.39 -17.66
CA PHE A 816 -7.61 -28.88 -17.49
C PHE A 816 -8.13 -28.08 -18.69
N GLU A 817 -7.27 -27.30 -19.34
CA GLU A 817 -7.67 -26.43 -20.47
C GLU A 817 -6.65 -26.51 -21.63
N PRO A 818 -6.41 -27.72 -22.20
CA PRO A 818 -5.38 -27.95 -23.23
C PRO A 818 -5.61 -27.16 -24.52
N GLU A 819 -6.84 -26.75 -24.79
CA GLU A 819 -7.17 -25.89 -25.92
C GLU A 819 -6.44 -24.54 -25.88
N ASN A 820 -6.13 -24.00 -24.70
CA ASN A 820 -5.42 -22.73 -24.60
C ASN A 820 -3.98 -22.85 -25.13
N LEU A 821 -3.27 -23.91 -24.77
CA LEU A 821 -1.90 -24.19 -25.26
C LEU A 821 -1.88 -24.43 -26.76
N ARG A 822 -2.86 -25.20 -27.27
CA ARG A 822 -3.01 -25.45 -28.71
C ARG A 822 -3.27 -24.17 -29.50
N SER A 823 -4.05 -23.25 -28.92
CA SER A 823 -4.35 -21.95 -29.53
C SER A 823 -3.12 -21.04 -29.52
N ALA A 824 -2.38 -21.01 -28.41
CA ALA A 824 -1.11 -20.30 -28.33
C ALA A 824 -0.09 -20.82 -29.36
N LEU A 825 0.03 -22.14 -29.54
CA LEU A 825 0.87 -22.72 -30.59
C LEU A 825 0.49 -22.21 -31.99
N ARG A 826 -0.81 -22.25 -32.33
CA ARG A 826 -1.30 -21.79 -33.64
C ARG A 826 -1.08 -20.30 -33.85
N VAL A 827 -1.31 -19.48 -32.83
CA VAL A 827 -1.07 -18.02 -32.91
C VAL A 827 0.42 -17.71 -33.03
N LEU A 828 1.30 -18.34 -32.24
CA LEU A 828 2.75 -18.13 -32.35
C LEU A 828 3.30 -18.58 -33.70
N ALA A 829 2.81 -19.71 -34.22
CA ALA A 829 3.18 -20.19 -35.55
C ALA A 829 2.69 -19.24 -36.66
N ALA A 830 1.42 -18.80 -36.58
CA ALA A 830 0.87 -17.81 -37.50
C ALA A 830 1.64 -16.48 -37.45
N ALA A 831 2.20 -16.14 -36.29
CA ALA A 831 3.02 -14.94 -36.08
C ALA A 831 4.44 -15.03 -36.68
N GLY A 832 4.80 -16.13 -37.36
CA GLY A 832 6.11 -16.33 -37.97
C GLY A 832 7.15 -16.97 -37.05
N TYR A 833 6.78 -17.49 -35.87
CA TYR A 833 7.73 -18.08 -34.92
C TYR A 833 7.78 -19.60 -34.99
N ARG A 834 8.99 -20.15 -35.03
CA ARG A 834 9.23 -21.57 -34.76
C ARG A 834 9.11 -21.81 -33.26
N VAL A 835 8.08 -22.54 -32.85
CA VAL A 835 7.79 -22.81 -31.45
C VAL A 835 8.46 -24.11 -30.99
N THR A 836 9.32 -24.01 -29.99
CA THR A 836 9.83 -25.17 -29.23
C THR A 836 9.00 -25.33 -27.97
N VAL A 837 8.43 -26.51 -27.72
CA VAL A 837 7.72 -26.78 -26.47
C VAL A 837 8.71 -27.27 -25.42
N ALA A 838 8.74 -26.59 -24.26
CA ALA A 838 9.61 -26.98 -23.15
C ALA A 838 9.29 -28.40 -22.70
N ALA A 839 10.33 -29.24 -22.65
CA ALA A 839 10.23 -30.64 -22.28
C ALA A 839 11.21 -30.96 -21.14
N PRO A 840 10.86 -31.91 -20.25
CA PRO A 840 11.80 -32.40 -19.26
C PRO A 840 13.00 -33.08 -19.94
N LEU A 841 14.15 -33.08 -19.27
CA LEU A 841 15.29 -33.92 -19.66
C LEU A 841 14.86 -35.40 -19.68
N GLU A 842 15.44 -36.18 -20.60
CA GLU A 842 15.00 -37.56 -20.91
C GLU A 842 14.78 -38.44 -19.66
N GLY A 843 13.70 -39.22 -19.69
CA GLY A 843 13.34 -40.13 -18.59
C GLY A 843 12.76 -39.48 -17.33
N SER A 844 12.65 -38.15 -17.27
CA SER A 844 12.11 -37.45 -16.09
C SER A 844 10.64 -37.02 -16.23
N ARG A 845 9.95 -36.83 -15.10
CA ARG A 845 8.54 -36.40 -15.04
C ARG A 845 8.30 -35.01 -15.66
N PRO A 846 7.05 -34.62 -15.98
CA PRO A 846 6.75 -33.29 -16.54
C PRO A 846 7.31 -32.12 -15.72
N LEU A 847 7.64 -31.02 -16.41
CA LEU A 847 8.11 -29.78 -15.79
C LEU A 847 6.95 -29.07 -15.07
N CYS A 848 7.27 -28.35 -13.99
CA CYS A 848 6.34 -27.49 -13.27
C CYS A 848 7.09 -26.26 -12.75
N CYS A 849 6.37 -25.16 -12.53
CA CYS A 849 6.91 -23.94 -11.94
C CYS A 849 7.14 -24.01 -10.42
N GLY A 850 6.66 -25.07 -9.75
CA GLY A 850 6.77 -25.24 -8.30
C GLY A 850 5.76 -24.44 -7.46
N ARG A 851 4.86 -23.65 -8.08
CA ARG A 851 3.88 -22.81 -7.37
C ARG A 851 2.99 -23.60 -6.40
N THR A 852 2.57 -24.81 -6.76
CA THR A 852 1.73 -25.65 -5.89
C THR A 852 2.43 -26.04 -4.61
N TYR A 853 3.74 -26.31 -4.65
CA TYR A 853 4.56 -26.56 -3.47
C TYR A 853 4.69 -25.32 -2.58
N LEU A 854 4.98 -24.16 -3.18
CA LEU A 854 5.11 -22.89 -2.47
C LEU A 854 3.83 -22.52 -1.71
N ALA A 855 2.66 -22.82 -2.27
CA ALA A 855 1.37 -22.59 -1.60
C ALA A 855 1.20 -23.37 -0.29
N ALA A 856 1.95 -24.47 -0.09
CA ALA A 856 1.96 -25.31 1.10
C ALA A 856 3.28 -25.21 1.90
N GLY A 857 4.10 -24.19 1.65
CA GLY A 857 5.41 -24.02 2.31
C GLY A 857 6.43 -25.13 2.02
N MET A 858 6.26 -25.89 0.93
CA MET A 858 7.17 -26.97 0.50
C MET A 858 8.32 -26.38 -0.33
N VAL A 859 9.14 -25.53 0.31
CA VAL A 859 10.14 -24.71 -0.39
C VAL A 859 11.26 -25.56 -0.98
N GLU A 860 11.67 -26.64 -0.32
CA GLU A 860 12.72 -27.52 -0.84
C GLU A 860 12.28 -28.26 -2.11
N GLU A 861 11.06 -28.79 -2.12
CA GLU A 861 10.49 -29.43 -3.32
C GLU A 861 10.28 -28.41 -4.45
N ALA A 862 9.87 -27.18 -4.12
CA ALA A 862 9.80 -26.09 -5.09
C ALA A 862 11.19 -25.73 -5.65
N ARG A 863 12.23 -25.75 -4.81
CA ARG A 863 13.62 -25.50 -5.20
C ARG A 863 14.15 -26.61 -6.11
N GLU A 864 13.84 -27.88 -5.83
CA GLU A 864 14.14 -29.00 -6.73
C GLU A 864 13.46 -28.83 -8.10
N GLU A 865 12.18 -28.44 -8.12
CA GLU A 865 11.49 -28.12 -9.38
C GLU A 865 12.13 -26.97 -10.13
N ALA A 866 12.51 -25.91 -9.41
CA ALA A 866 13.20 -24.78 -9.99
C ALA A 866 14.53 -25.17 -10.63
N ARG A 867 15.32 -26.05 -9.99
CA ARG A 867 16.58 -26.57 -10.56
C ARG A 867 16.33 -27.38 -11.83
N ARG A 868 15.31 -28.25 -11.83
CA ARG A 868 14.92 -29.04 -13.02
C ARG A 868 14.46 -28.15 -14.17
N LEU A 869 13.63 -27.15 -13.87
CA LEU A 869 13.15 -26.19 -14.85
C LEU A 869 14.30 -25.38 -15.43
N LEU A 870 15.20 -24.89 -14.59
CA LEU A 870 16.39 -24.15 -15.01
C LEU A 870 17.29 -25.02 -15.91
N ALA A 871 17.56 -26.27 -15.52
CA ALA A 871 18.36 -27.19 -16.32
C ALA A 871 17.74 -27.47 -17.70
N ALA A 872 16.42 -27.65 -17.78
CA ALA A 872 15.71 -27.88 -19.03
C ALA A 872 15.66 -26.63 -19.94
N LEU A 873 15.55 -25.43 -19.36
CA LEU A 873 15.42 -24.18 -20.11
C LEU A 873 16.76 -23.51 -20.43
N LYS A 874 17.84 -23.88 -19.72
CA LYS A 874 19.18 -23.27 -19.86
C LYS A 874 19.67 -23.16 -21.31
N PRO A 875 19.57 -24.19 -22.18
CA PRO A 875 20.05 -24.09 -23.56
C PRO A 875 19.33 -23.00 -24.36
N PHE A 876 18.04 -22.80 -24.12
CA PHE A 876 17.25 -21.76 -24.79
C PHE A 876 17.55 -20.38 -24.21
N VAL A 877 17.71 -20.31 -22.89
CA VAL A 877 17.98 -19.06 -22.20
C VAL A 877 19.33 -18.48 -22.60
N GLN A 878 20.35 -19.33 -22.73
CA GLN A 878 21.67 -18.94 -23.21
C GLN A 878 21.67 -18.44 -24.66
N ARG A 879 20.71 -18.88 -25.47
CA ARG A 879 20.48 -18.41 -26.85
C ARG A 879 19.63 -17.12 -26.93
N GLY A 880 19.25 -16.53 -25.80
CA GLY A 880 18.43 -15.32 -25.76
C GLY A 880 16.95 -15.54 -26.12
N MET A 881 16.47 -16.79 -26.16
CA MET A 881 15.09 -17.10 -26.53
C MET A 881 14.11 -16.72 -25.42
N ALA A 882 12.94 -16.19 -25.79
CA ALA A 882 11.87 -15.97 -24.80
C ALA A 882 11.24 -17.29 -24.36
N VAL A 883 10.92 -17.37 -23.07
CA VAL A 883 10.14 -18.46 -22.47
C VAL A 883 8.72 -17.95 -22.23
N VAL A 884 7.80 -18.39 -23.06
CA VAL A 884 6.41 -17.95 -23.08
C VAL A 884 5.52 -18.88 -22.26
N GLY A 885 4.69 -18.33 -21.38
CA GLY A 885 3.69 -19.10 -20.61
C GLY A 885 2.31 -18.44 -20.59
N LEU A 886 1.30 -19.24 -20.28
CA LEU A 886 -0.11 -18.85 -20.36
C LEU A 886 -0.69 -18.55 -18.98
N GLU A 887 -0.59 -19.49 -18.03
CA GLU A 887 -1.11 -19.28 -16.67
C GLU A 887 -0.27 -18.25 -15.90
N PRO A 888 -0.82 -17.08 -15.53
CA PRO A 888 -0.01 -16.01 -14.96
C PRO A 888 0.61 -16.34 -13.61
N SER A 889 -0.11 -17.07 -12.75
CA SER A 889 0.42 -17.48 -11.44
C SER A 889 1.60 -18.44 -11.57
N CYS A 890 1.63 -19.27 -12.62
CA CYS A 890 2.71 -20.20 -12.89
C CYS A 890 3.93 -19.47 -13.46
N LEU A 891 3.77 -18.75 -14.56
CA LEU A 891 4.90 -18.14 -15.24
C LEU A 891 5.58 -17.07 -14.38
N LEU A 892 4.80 -16.23 -13.69
CA LEU A 892 5.37 -15.15 -12.86
C LEU A 892 6.05 -15.67 -11.59
N THR A 893 5.95 -16.97 -11.29
CA THR A 893 6.81 -17.64 -10.29
C THR A 893 8.28 -17.61 -10.70
N LEU A 894 8.56 -17.73 -12.01
CA LEU A 894 9.92 -17.71 -12.56
C LEU A 894 10.56 -16.33 -12.42
N ARG A 895 9.75 -15.26 -12.36
CA ARG A 895 10.25 -13.87 -12.24
C ARG A 895 10.60 -13.46 -10.81
N ASP A 896 10.10 -14.16 -9.80
CA ASP A 896 10.14 -13.68 -8.42
C ASP A 896 10.53 -14.74 -7.39
N GLU A 897 9.74 -15.80 -7.20
CA GLU A 897 10.10 -16.84 -6.24
C GLU A 897 11.28 -17.70 -6.69
N LEU A 898 11.44 -17.95 -8.00
CA LEU A 898 12.56 -18.74 -8.49
C LEU A 898 13.91 -18.07 -8.17
N PRO A 899 14.15 -16.78 -8.45
CA PRO A 899 15.35 -16.08 -8.00
C PRO A 899 15.53 -16.06 -6.48
N ALA A 900 14.43 -16.02 -5.70
CA ALA A 900 14.50 -16.04 -4.24
C ALA A 900 14.87 -17.43 -3.68
N MET A 901 14.53 -18.52 -4.38
CA MET A 901 14.91 -19.88 -3.98
C MET A 901 16.30 -20.29 -4.49
N LEU A 902 16.70 -19.77 -5.65
CA LEU A 902 17.95 -20.08 -6.35
C LEU A 902 18.63 -18.76 -6.77
N PRO A 903 19.26 -18.04 -5.83
CA PRO A 903 19.96 -16.81 -6.16
C PRO A 903 21.12 -17.09 -7.12
N GLY A 904 21.25 -16.28 -8.17
CA GLY A 904 22.32 -16.43 -9.15
C GLY A 904 22.01 -15.82 -10.52
N ALA A 905 23.04 -15.74 -11.37
CA ALA A 905 22.93 -15.14 -12.70
C ALA A 905 21.99 -15.93 -13.63
N GLU A 906 21.99 -17.27 -13.55
CA GLU A 906 21.15 -18.14 -14.39
C GLU A 906 19.66 -17.96 -14.08
N ALA A 907 19.28 -17.95 -12.80
CA ALA A 907 17.92 -17.68 -12.36
C ALA A 907 17.44 -16.29 -12.80
N LYS A 908 18.28 -15.27 -12.64
CA LYS A 908 17.99 -13.90 -13.11
C LYS A 908 17.85 -13.83 -14.63
N ALA A 909 18.63 -14.59 -15.39
CA ALA A 909 18.52 -14.66 -16.85
C ALA A 909 17.19 -15.28 -17.28
N LEU A 910 16.80 -16.42 -16.69
CA LEU A 910 15.49 -17.04 -16.93
C LEU A 910 14.34 -16.10 -16.55
N ALA A 911 14.42 -15.45 -15.38
CA ALA A 911 13.42 -14.48 -14.93
C ALA A 911 13.19 -13.35 -15.96
N ARG A 912 14.26 -12.81 -16.55
CA ARG A 912 14.17 -11.76 -17.58
C ARG A 912 13.54 -12.24 -18.89
N GLN A 913 13.67 -13.53 -19.21
CA GLN A 913 13.17 -14.10 -20.47
C GLN A 913 11.80 -14.76 -20.36
N ALA A 914 11.30 -14.98 -19.15
CA ALA A 914 9.95 -15.47 -18.90
C ALA A 914 8.93 -14.37 -19.24
N LEU A 915 8.13 -14.55 -20.29
CA LEU A 915 7.13 -13.59 -20.78
C LEU A 915 5.74 -14.21 -20.86
N LEU A 916 4.70 -13.53 -20.34
CA LEU A 916 3.35 -13.98 -20.64
C LEU A 916 3.13 -13.93 -22.15
N PHE A 917 2.25 -14.80 -22.64
CA PHE A 917 1.93 -14.90 -24.05
C PHE A 917 1.61 -13.54 -24.68
N GLU A 918 0.82 -12.71 -24.00
CA GLU A 918 0.44 -11.38 -24.48
C GLU A 918 1.61 -10.39 -24.41
N GLU A 919 2.41 -10.44 -23.33
CA GLU A 919 3.63 -9.61 -23.20
C GLU A 919 4.63 -9.90 -24.34
N PHE A 920 4.79 -11.17 -24.71
CA PHE A 920 5.65 -11.57 -25.81
C PHE A 920 5.14 -11.00 -27.14
N LEU A 921 3.86 -11.20 -27.47
CA LEU A 921 3.31 -10.70 -28.74
C LEU A 921 3.43 -9.18 -28.87
N VAL A 922 3.10 -8.43 -27.82
CA VAL A 922 3.25 -6.97 -27.79
C VAL A 922 4.71 -6.54 -27.95
N ARG A 923 5.65 -7.22 -27.28
CA ARG A 923 7.08 -6.95 -27.42
C ARG A 923 7.56 -7.16 -28.86
N GLU A 924 7.13 -8.24 -29.50
CA GLU A 924 7.52 -8.54 -30.88
C GLU A 924 6.84 -7.60 -31.90
N GLN A 925 5.59 -7.21 -31.64
CA GLN A 925 4.87 -6.20 -32.43
C GLN A 925 5.59 -4.85 -32.39
N GLY A 926 5.91 -4.36 -31.19
CA GLY A 926 6.63 -3.09 -31.01
C GLY A 926 8.02 -3.10 -31.64
N ALA A 927 8.59 -4.27 -31.87
CA ALA A 927 9.85 -4.44 -32.56
C ALA A 927 9.71 -4.74 -34.07
N GLY A 928 8.49 -4.73 -34.63
CA GLY A 928 8.22 -4.95 -36.05
C GLY A 928 8.50 -6.37 -36.54
N ARG A 929 8.51 -7.37 -35.64
CA ARG A 929 8.84 -8.78 -35.95
C ARG A 929 7.63 -9.72 -35.99
N LEU A 930 6.44 -9.18 -35.78
CA LEU A 930 5.21 -9.96 -35.65
C LEU A 930 4.46 -10.03 -36.99
N GLU A 931 4.33 -11.23 -37.55
CA GLU A 931 3.58 -11.46 -38.79
C GLU A 931 2.13 -11.89 -38.48
N LEU A 932 1.35 -11.05 -37.82
CA LEU A 932 -0.05 -11.37 -37.47
C LEU A 932 -1.04 -10.48 -38.20
N SER A 933 -2.06 -11.12 -38.80
CA SER A 933 -3.22 -10.46 -39.39
C SER A 933 -4.51 -11.04 -38.80
N PHE A 934 -5.36 -10.16 -38.29
CA PHE A 934 -6.64 -10.53 -37.69
C PHE A 934 -7.82 -10.11 -38.56
N GLY A 935 -8.82 -10.99 -38.66
CA GLY A 935 -10.14 -10.69 -39.17
C GLY A 935 -11.07 -10.24 -38.04
N SER A 936 -12.26 -9.77 -38.40
CA SER A 936 -13.28 -9.39 -37.42
C SER A 936 -13.89 -10.61 -36.74
N LEU A 937 -14.18 -10.48 -35.44
CA LEU A 937 -14.96 -11.44 -34.68
C LEU A 937 -16.46 -11.16 -34.80
N LYS A 938 -17.28 -12.15 -34.46
CA LYS A 938 -18.74 -11.95 -34.33
C LYS A 938 -19.10 -10.99 -33.20
N ALA A 939 -18.32 -11.01 -32.12
CA ALA A 939 -18.50 -10.10 -31.01
C ALA A 939 -17.79 -8.77 -31.32
N SER A 940 -18.50 -7.67 -31.14
CA SER A 940 -17.96 -6.31 -31.27
C SER A 940 -17.34 -5.78 -29.98
N ARG A 941 -17.52 -6.47 -28.84
CA ARG A 941 -17.05 -6.02 -27.52
C ARG A 941 -16.44 -7.16 -26.70
N ALA A 942 -15.33 -6.87 -26.03
CA ALA A 942 -14.64 -7.75 -25.08
C ALA A 942 -14.44 -7.04 -23.73
N LEU A 943 -14.80 -7.75 -22.67
CA LEU A 943 -14.64 -7.33 -21.28
C LEU A 943 -13.56 -8.18 -20.60
N VAL A 944 -12.45 -7.54 -20.20
CA VAL A 944 -11.22 -8.20 -19.74
C VAL A 944 -11.09 -8.12 -18.23
N HIS A 945 -11.00 -9.28 -17.57
CA HIS A 945 -10.58 -9.38 -16.17
C HIS A 945 -9.09 -9.74 -16.07
N GLY A 946 -8.27 -8.79 -15.64
CA GLY A 946 -6.86 -9.06 -15.37
C GLY A 946 -6.64 -9.93 -14.12
N HIS A 947 -5.83 -10.98 -14.29
CA HIS A 947 -5.41 -11.85 -13.19
C HIS A 947 -4.61 -11.07 -12.13
N CYS A 948 -4.71 -11.45 -10.86
CA CYS A 948 -4.03 -10.72 -9.78
C CYS A 948 -2.49 -10.65 -9.97
N HIS A 949 -1.88 -11.72 -10.49
CA HIS A 949 -0.45 -11.70 -10.81
C HIS A 949 -0.14 -10.84 -12.05
N GLN A 950 -1.01 -10.79 -13.07
CA GLN A 950 -0.82 -9.86 -14.20
C GLN A 950 -0.82 -8.42 -13.72
N LYS A 951 -1.76 -8.06 -12.83
CA LYS A 951 -1.83 -6.72 -12.22
C LYS A 951 -0.60 -6.42 -11.36
N ALA A 952 -0.19 -7.32 -10.48
CA ALA A 952 0.97 -7.13 -9.60
C ALA A 952 2.29 -6.94 -10.38
N PHE A 953 2.43 -7.56 -11.55
CA PHE A 953 3.62 -7.42 -12.39
C PHE A 953 3.47 -6.39 -13.53
N GLY A 954 2.35 -5.67 -13.62
CA GLY A 954 2.12 -4.67 -14.65
C GLY A 954 1.93 -5.24 -16.06
N ALA A 955 1.50 -6.49 -16.19
CA ALA A 955 1.36 -7.22 -17.46
C ALA A 955 -0.06 -7.18 -18.06
N LEU A 956 -1.05 -6.69 -17.33
CA LEU A 956 -2.43 -6.54 -17.85
C LEU A 956 -2.54 -5.66 -19.12
N PRO A 957 -1.80 -4.53 -19.25
CA PRO A 957 -1.88 -3.70 -20.45
C PRO A 957 -1.60 -4.47 -21.74
N SER A 958 -0.68 -5.45 -21.72
CA SER A 958 -0.36 -6.25 -22.91
C SER A 958 -1.54 -7.08 -23.41
N VAL A 959 -2.41 -7.55 -22.50
CA VAL A 959 -3.65 -8.27 -22.85
C VAL A 959 -4.61 -7.35 -23.61
N VAL A 960 -4.74 -6.11 -23.15
CA VAL A 960 -5.63 -5.12 -23.78
C VAL A 960 -5.08 -4.71 -25.14
N GLU A 961 -3.78 -4.46 -25.24
CA GLU A 961 -3.11 -4.01 -26.46
C GLU A 961 -3.23 -5.05 -27.58
N ILE A 962 -2.93 -6.33 -27.29
CA ILE A 962 -3.01 -7.39 -28.31
C ILE A 962 -4.46 -7.63 -28.78
N LEU A 963 -5.45 -7.53 -27.89
CA LEU A 963 -6.86 -7.68 -28.26
C LEU A 963 -7.37 -6.51 -29.10
N LYS A 964 -6.88 -5.29 -28.87
CA LYS A 964 -7.22 -4.10 -29.67
C LYS A 964 -6.73 -4.16 -31.12
N MET A 965 -5.82 -5.10 -31.44
CA MET A 965 -5.43 -5.36 -32.83
C MET A 965 -6.52 -6.05 -33.65
N ILE A 966 -7.53 -6.64 -33.01
CA ILE A 966 -8.64 -7.31 -33.70
C ILE A 966 -9.58 -6.25 -34.30
N PRO A 967 -9.78 -6.21 -35.64
CA PRO A 967 -10.61 -5.18 -36.26
C PRO A 967 -12.06 -5.22 -35.78
N GLY A 968 -12.53 -4.07 -35.28
CA GLY A 968 -13.91 -3.88 -34.83
C GLY A 968 -14.21 -4.37 -33.41
N LEU A 969 -13.18 -4.80 -32.64
CA LEU A 969 -13.35 -5.21 -31.25
C LEU A 969 -13.08 -4.06 -30.27
N GLU A 970 -14.12 -3.62 -29.57
CA GLU A 970 -13.99 -2.71 -28.43
C GLU A 970 -13.53 -3.49 -27.18
N VAL A 971 -12.43 -3.08 -26.56
CA VAL A 971 -11.82 -3.77 -25.42
C VAL A 971 -11.87 -2.90 -24.18
N GLU A 972 -12.55 -3.38 -23.15
CA GLU A 972 -12.69 -2.73 -21.85
C GLU A 972 -12.14 -3.60 -20.72
N THR A 973 -11.57 -2.99 -19.68
CA THR A 973 -11.08 -3.69 -18.49
C THR A 973 -12.08 -3.61 -17.35
N ILE A 974 -12.25 -4.72 -16.63
CA ILE A 974 -13.01 -4.74 -15.38
C ILE A 974 -12.12 -4.22 -14.24
N GLU A 975 -12.44 -3.02 -13.76
CA GLU A 975 -11.83 -2.42 -12.56
C GLU A 975 -12.16 -3.24 -11.31
N SER A 976 -11.29 -4.20 -10.99
CA SER A 976 -11.48 -5.22 -9.96
C SER A 976 -10.15 -5.56 -9.31
N SER A 977 -10.15 -5.95 -8.03
CA SER A 977 -8.92 -6.41 -7.36
C SER A 977 -8.53 -7.83 -7.79
N CYS A 978 -9.20 -8.83 -7.24
CA CYS A 978 -8.94 -10.25 -7.44
C CYS A 978 -10.27 -11.00 -7.66
N CYS A 979 -10.24 -12.11 -8.38
CA CYS A 979 -11.38 -13.02 -8.51
C CYS A 979 -11.73 -13.78 -7.23
N GLY A 980 -10.91 -13.70 -6.17
CA GLY A 980 -11.16 -14.37 -4.90
C GLY A 980 -10.84 -15.87 -4.88
N MET A 981 -10.37 -16.49 -5.97
CA MET A 981 -10.09 -17.93 -6.01
C MET A 981 -8.69 -18.32 -5.54
N ALA A 982 -7.65 -17.62 -6.04
CA ALA A 982 -6.24 -17.79 -5.67
C ALA A 982 -5.79 -19.25 -5.39
N GLY A 983 -5.70 -20.06 -6.45
CA GLY A 983 -5.36 -21.47 -6.32
C GLY A 983 -6.45 -22.24 -5.58
N ALA A 984 -6.07 -23.00 -4.55
CA ALA A 984 -7.01 -23.82 -3.78
C ALA A 984 -7.91 -23.03 -2.81
N PHE A 985 -7.61 -21.75 -2.55
CA PHE A 985 -8.31 -20.94 -1.53
C PHE A 985 -9.82 -20.90 -1.76
N GLY A 986 -10.28 -20.56 -2.96
CA GLY A 986 -11.72 -20.50 -3.29
C GLY A 986 -12.39 -21.86 -3.47
N PHE A 987 -11.63 -22.96 -3.45
CA PHE A 987 -12.18 -24.31 -3.41
C PHE A 987 -12.39 -24.81 -1.98
N ASP A 988 -11.82 -24.12 -0.98
CA ASP A 988 -11.92 -24.50 0.43
C ASP A 988 -13.34 -24.27 0.96
N ALA A 989 -13.91 -25.28 1.61
CA ALA A 989 -15.22 -25.16 2.26
C ALA A 989 -15.24 -24.05 3.32
N ALA A 990 -14.12 -23.80 4.01
CA ALA A 990 -14.02 -22.74 5.01
C ALA A 990 -13.93 -21.33 4.40
N HIS A 991 -13.56 -21.20 3.12
CA HIS A 991 -13.29 -19.90 2.49
C HIS A 991 -14.27 -19.55 1.35
N ILE A 992 -15.17 -20.46 0.95
CA ILE A 992 -16.04 -20.28 -0.23
C ILE A 992 -16.86 -18.99 -0.17
N ASP A 993 -17.45 -18.64 0.98
CA ASP A 993 -18.25 -17.42 1.10
C ASP A 993 -17.38 -16.16 1.00
N LEU A 994 -16.18 -16.19 1.58
CA LEU A 994 -15.22 -15.09 1.46
C LEU A 994 -14.72 -14.93 0.02
N SER A 995 -14.42 -16.04 -0.65
CA SER A 995 -14.04 -16.09 -2.06
C SER A 995 -15.10 -15.47 -2.97
N LEU A 996 -16.37 -15.83 -2.77
CA LEU A 996 -17.50 -15.26 -3.50
C LEU A 996 -17.64 -13.76 -3.20
N ARG A 997 -17.60 -13.35 -1.93
CA ARG A 997 -17.67 -11.93 -1.56
C ARG A 997 -16.54 -11.09 -2.17
N MET A 998 -15.34 -11.63 -2.33
CA MET A 998 -14.24 -10.94 -3.04
C MET A 998 -14.58 -10.70 -4.51
N ALA A 999 -15.18 -11.69 -5.19
CA ALA A 999 -15.57 -11.56 -6.58
C ALA A 999 -16.82 -10.67 -6.77
N GLU A 1000 -17.76 -10.72 -5.82
CA GLU A 1000 -18.95 -9.88 -5.77
C GLU A 1000 -18.65 -8.40 -5.54
N ALA A 1001 -17.45 -8.06 -5.04
CA ALA A 1001 -17.06 -6.67 -4.84
C ALA A 1001 -16.98 -5.86 -6.14
N ALA A 1002 -16.70 -6.49 -7.30
CA ALA A 1002 -16.64 -5.81 -8.59
C ALA A 1002 -16.75 -6.76 -9.81
N LEU A 1003 -16.08 -7.93 -9.76
CA LEU A 1003 -15.95 -8.81 -10.92
C LEU A 1003 -17.29 -9.42 -11.37
N LEU A 1004 -17.99 -10.12 -10.48
CA LEU A 1004 -19.22 -10.83 -10.85
C LEU A 1004 -20.35 -9.86 -11.27
N PRO A 1005 -20.57 -8.72 -10.59
CA PRO A 1005 -21.51 -7.71 -11.06
C PRO A 1005 -21.21 -7.21 -12.48
N ALA A 1006 -19.95 -6.88 -12.77
CA ALA A 1006 -19.55 -6.41 -14.10
C ALA A 1006 -19.79 -7.46 -15.20
N VAL A 1007 -19.47 -8.73 -14.92
CA VAL A 1007 -19.71 -9.83 -15.87
C VAL A 1007 -21.20 -10.10 -16.09
N ARG A 1008 -22.03 -10.03 -15.03
CA ARG A 1008 -23.49 -10.22 -15.15
C ARG A 1008 -24.16 -9.07 -15.89
N ALA A 1009 -23.64 -7.84 -15.76
CA ALA A 1009 -24.13 -6.67 -16.47
C ALA A 1009 -23.77 -6.66 -17.97
N ALA A 1010 -22.76 -7.44 -18.39
CA ALA A 1010 -22.36 -7.52 -19.79
C ALA A 1010 -23.40 -8.28 -20.64
N GLY A 1011 -23.71 -7.76 -21.83
CA GLY A 1011 -24.65 -8.38 -22.76
C GLY A 1011 -24.23 -9.81 -23.17
N PRO A 1012 -25.16 -10.65 -23.66
CA PRO A 1012 -24.87 -12.04 -24.00
C PRO A 1012 -23.80 -12.17 -25.10
N ASP A 1013 -23.75 -11.21 -26.04
CA ASP A 1013 -22.79 -11.20 -27.16
C ASP A 1013 -21.42 -10.59 -26.80
N THR A 1014 -21.25 -10.08 -25.57
CA THR A 1014 -19.96 -9.58 -25.10
C THR A 1014 -19.03 -10.74 -24.74
N LEU A 1015 -17.82 -10.74 -25.30
CA LEU A 1015 -16.78 -11.68 -24.93
C LEU A 1015 -16.26 -11.35 -23.54
N VAL A 1016 -16.13 -12.36 -22.68
CA VAL A 1016 -15.46 -12.20 -21.38
C VAL A 1016 -14.08 -12.84 -21.49
N VAL A 1017 -13.02 -12.09 -21.17
CA VAL A 1017 -11.63 -12.57 -21.29
C VAL A 1017 -10.97 -12.59 -19.92
N ALA A 1018 -10.33 -13.69 -19.58
CA ALA A 1018 -9.50 -13.83 -18.38
C ALA A 1018 -8.46 -14.93 -18.61
N ASP A 1019 -7.17 -14.64 -18.36
CA ASP A 1019 -6.07 -15.57 -18.67
C ASP A 1019 -5.75 -16.56 -17.54
N GLY A 1020 -6.16 -16.26 -16.30
CA GLY A 1020 -6.01 -17.20 -15.19
C GLY A 1020 -7.11 -18.25 -15.13
N THR A 1021 -6.71 -19.52 -14.98
CA THR A 1021 -7.61 -20.68 -14.84
C THR A 1021 -8.62 -20.49 -13.71
N SER A 1022 -8.13 -20.05 -12.55
CA SER A 1022 -8.97 -19.79 -11.38
C SER A 1022 -9.97 -18.64 -11.60
N CYS A 1023 -9.60 -17.62 -12.38
CA CYS A 1023 -10.50 -16.51 -12.70
C CYS A 1023 -11.65 -16.97 -13.60
N ARG A 1024 -11.35 -17.73 -14.66
CA ARG A 1024 -12.36 -18.32 -15.55
C ARG A 1024 -13.33 -19.22 -14.77
N HIS A 1025 -12.80 -20.03 -13.86
CA HIS A 1025 -13.60 -20.89 -12.98
C HIS A 1025 -14.55 -20.09 -12.09
N GLN A 1026 -14.08 -19.00 -11.47
CA GLN A 1026 -14.94 -18.11 -10.66
C GLN A 1026 -16.06 -17.49 -11.47
N ILE A 1027 -15.75 -17.01 -12.67
CA ILE A 1027 -16.71 -16.36 -13.56
C ILE A 1027 -17.79 -17.37 -13.98
N ARG A 1028 -17.39 -18.60 -14.33
CA ARG A 1028 -18.33 -19.67 -14.68
C ARG A 1028 -19.26 -19.99 -13.51
N ASP A 1029 -18.71 -20.30 -12.35
CA ASP A 1029 -19.51 -20.76 -11.22
C ASP A 1029 -20.31 -19.62 -10.55
N GLY A 1030 -19.83 -18.36 -10.62
CA GLY A 1030 -20.43 -17.21 -9.95
C GLY A 1030 -21.35 -16.34 -10.81
N ALA A 1031 -21.16 -16.34 -12.13
CA ALA A 1031 -21.97 -15.55 -13.07
C ALA A 1031 -22.63 -16.38 -14.17
N GLY A 1032 -22.35 -17.69 -14.28
CA GLY A 1032 -22.89 -18.54 -15.33
C GLY A 1032 -22.38 -18.21 -16.74
N ARG A 1033 -21.31 -17.42 -16.85
CA ARG A 1033 -20.71 -16.98 -18.12
C ARG A 1033 -19.42 -17.74 -18.38
N THR A 1034 -19.12 -18.02 -19.65
CA THR A 1034 -17.84 -18.60 -20.04
C THR A 1034 -16.86 -17.49 -20.38
N ALA A 1035 -15.73 -17.45 -19.67
CA ALA A 1035 -14.61 -16.58 -20.00
C ALA A 1035 -13.55 -17.34 -20.80
N LEU A 1036 -12.99 -16.69 -21.82
CA LEU A 1036 -11.94 -17.26 -22.68
C LEU A 1036 -10.55 -16.72 -22.29
N HIS A 1037 -9.51 -17.51 -22.53
CA HIS A 1037 -8.14 -17.01 -22.52
C HIS A 1037 -7.89 -16.15 -23.77
N ALA A 1038 -7.07 -15.09 -23.67
CA ALA A 1038 -6.68 -14.27 -24.82
C ALA A 1038 -6.18 -15.08 -26.03
N ALA A 1039 -5.38 -16.14 -25.84
CA ALA A 1039 -4.91 -17.02 -26.92
C ALA A 1039 -6.05 -17.64 -27.75
N ARG A 1040 -7.18 -17.97 -27.12
CA ARG A 1040 -8.37 -18.51 -27.81
C ARG A 1040 -9.07 -17.44 -28.62
N VAL A 1041 -9.12 -16.21 -28.10
CA VAL A 1041 -9.73 -15.07 -28.80
C VAL A 1041 -8.90 -14.68 -30.02
N LEU A 1042 -7.58 -14.60 -29.88
CA LEU A 1042 -6.68 -14.30 -31.00
C LEU A 1042 -6.75 -15.39 -32.07
N GLU A 1043 -6.78 -16.67 -31.68
CA GLU A 1043 -6.94 -17.78 -32.63
C GLU A 1043 -8.24 -17.64 -33.45
N GLN A 1044 -9.37 -17.34 -32.81
CA GLN A 1044 -10.64 -17.14 -33.49
C GLN A 1044 -10.61 -15.97 -34.49
N ALA A 1045 -9.73 -15.00 -34.25
CA ALA A 1045 -9.57 -13.83 -35.11
C ALA A 1045 -8.51 -14.04 -36.21
N LEU A 1046 -7.72 -15.12 -36.21
CA LEU A 1046 -6.70 -15.32 -37.25
C LEU A 1046 -7.37 -15.41 -38.63
N LEU A 1047 -6.89 -14.60 -39.58
CA LEU A 1047 -7.20 -14.84 -40.99
C LEU A 1047 -6.52 -16.14 -41.42
N ALA A 1048 -7.21 -16.96 -42.20
CA ALA A 1048 -6.54 -18.02 -42.93
C ALA A 1048 -5.41 -17.38 -43.75
N PRO A 1049 -4.22 -18.01 -43.85
CA PRO A 1049 -3.13 -17.46 -44.64
C PRO A 1049 -3.66 -17.18 -46.05
N GLN A 1050 -3.54 -15.93 -46.52
CA GLN A 1050 -3.87 -15.63 -47.90
C GLN A 1050 -2.89 -16.42 -48.80
N PRO A 1051 -3.40 -17.15 -49.80
CA PRO A 1051 -2.61 -18.10 -50.59
C PRO A 1051 -1.45 -17.47 -51.35
#